data_AF-A0A928S521-F1
#
_entry.id   AF-A0A928S521-F1
#
_cell.length_a   1.000
_cell.length_b   1.000
_cell.length_c   1.000
_cell.angle_alpha   90.00
_cell.angle_beta   90.00
_cell.angle_gamma   90.00
#
_symmetry.space_group_name_H-M   'P 1'
#
loop_
_entity.id
_entity.type
_entity.pdbx_description
1 polymer ?
#
loop_
_entity_poly.entity_id
_entity_poly.type
_entity_poly.pdbx_seq_one_letter_code
_entity_poly.pdbx_strand_id
1 'polypeptide(L)'
;MSSNPEPIRLSPAIEHRLRALLRRWRWYVVAEASAAIVAAWGVGFALLVAADYYLRLGRAARGALLAPLLATLTYLVLRRLRPALRQPLDTSDAAHLVERADPRLRTLLVSSVRFSRGQIGDEETNSRELARRVIAEANAALSSIDVSALLRHRRAAVAAGILALSGMCLGIWYQVCPASLGLALRRSFLLSAREWPKQTHLVLDVEGDRIVAATGDDLEVRARVEGVVPRDVEVLFETAGGQHGRQTMTRVGDAEVRHTFVNLEQPLRFRLQGGDDRTREIEVVLSERPRVSSASIRVAPPAYAGLEEATLPANQRTIRALAGSRIDIDLTTSKPVASAAWFADHQPLGTLEGAEERWRARIDVSTGATYHVQLTDPEGLSSRRHERFVVRLIVDEAPTVRLLLPGVGERVTPQAVLPMRVEATDDFGLGAVRLEADLADSPDVPAAPVLSPLAPRSKVYEVTVEWSPASAGAAPGDMISLAAHAADLNDVTGPGEARSLPVTLRVVTPEELQADLARREQEARSEFQRLVDQQEELRRQLLTAADRLTPQSTPAQRAERLAPLERRQRSLAAGVAAVARQVERIVAEIRINALNDLGIAERIETEVSLPLKQLAEARLPGAAELVRNWSADGTDASEVAVDPAQALVLKEMAEVLTRMKRTEGYHDAVTMLQDIIRLQKELNEETREKAVRDASDIFDD
;
A
#
# COMPACT_ATOMS: atom_id res chain seq x y z
N MET A 1 96.86 20.16 -95.17
CA MET A 1 96.32 21.46 -94.69
C MET A 1 95.23 21.89 -95.64
N SER A 2 94.25 22.62 -95.12
CA SER A 2 92.95 22.94 -95.73
C SER A 2 91.98 21.76 -95.69
N SER A 3 90.84 21.78 -95.04
CA SER A 3 90.22 22.70 -94.09
C SER A 3 88.91 21.99 -93.81
N ASN A 4 88.78 21.36 -92.65
CA ASN A 4 87.51 20.74 -92.25
C ASN A 4 86.44 21.84 -92.35
N PRO A 5 85.43 21.73 -93.24
CA PRO A 5 84.53 22.85 -93.49
C PRO A 5 83.78 23.18 -92.21
N GLU A 6 83.85 24.45 -91.80
CA GLU A 6 83.12 24.94 -90.64
C GLU A 6 81.62 24.60 -90.78
N PRO A 7 80.98 24.08 -89.73
CA PRO A 7 79.56 23.79 -89.77
C PRO A 7 78.78 25.08 -90.01
N ILE A 8 77.91 25.05 -91.01
CA ILE A 8 76.99 26.14 -91.32
C ILE A 8 76.00 26.26 -90.15
N ARG A 9 76.14 27.29 -89.32
CA ARG A 9 75.27 27.52 -88.15
C ARG A 9 74.49 28.82 -88.31
N LEU A 10 73.27 28.83 -87.77
CA LEU A 10 72.53 30.07 -87.54
C LEU A 10 73.32 30.98 -86.60
N SER A 11 73.09 32.28 -86.69
CA SER A 11 73.68 33.21 -85.70
C SER A 11 73.18 32.85 -84.29
N PRO A 12 74.04 32.83 -83.27
CA PRO A 12 73.65 32.47 -81.90
C PRO A 12 72.57 33.42 -81.35
N ALA A 13 72.51 34.67 -81.85
CA ALA A 13 71.49 35.64 -81.50
C ALA A 13 70.07 35.22 -81.95
N ILE A 14 69.92 34.66 -83.17
CA ILE A 14 68.62 34.22 -83.69
C ILE A 14 68.19 32.92 -83.05
N GLU A 15 69.11 31.99 -82.88
CA GLU A 15 68.82 30.75 -82.17
C GLU A 15 68.36 31.03 -80.73
N HIS A 16 68.98 32.02 -80.07
CA HIS A 16 68.55 32.49 -78.75
C HIS A 16 67.15 33.13 -78.79
N ARG A 17 66.83 33.97 -79.80
CA ARG A 17 65.51 34.60 -79.97
C ARG A 17 64.40 33.57 -80.23
N LEU A 18 64.64 32.58 -81.10
CA LEU A 18 63.68 31.49 -81.37
C LEU A 18 63.49 30.59 -80.14
N ARG A 19 64.57 30.24 -79.43
CA ARG A 19 64.47 29.52 -78.15
C ARG A 19 63.79 30.34 -77.05
N ALA A 20 63.96 31.66 -77.03
CA ALA A 20 63.24 32.55 -76.11
C ALA A 20 61.75 32.61 -76.44
N LEU A 21 61.37 32.64 -77.72
CA LEU A 21 59.98 32.58 -78.16
C LEU A 21 59.30 31.26 -77.78
N LEU A 22 59.95 30.11 -78.01
CA LEU A 22 59.41 28.81 -77.61
C LEU A 22 59.24 28.70 -76.09
N ARG A 23 60.21 29.21 -75.31
CA ARG A 23 60.11 29.26 -73.84
C ARG A 23 58.93 30.11 -73.39
N ARG A 24 58.75 31.30 -73.98
CA ARG A 24 57.60 32.18 -73.68
C ARG A 24 56.28 31.54 -74.09
N TRP A 25 56.17 30.98 -75.30
CA TRP A 25 54.99 30.27 -75.77
C TRP A 25 54.62 29.09 -74.87
N ARG A 26 55.61 28.29 -74.45
CA ARG A 26 55.40 27.20 -73.49
C ARG A 26 54.87 27.72 -72.15
N TRP A 27 55.42 28.81 -71.64
CA TRP A 27 54.90 29.48 -70.44
C TRP A 27 53.45 29.94 -70.62
N TYR A 28 53.08 30.50 -71.77
CA TYR A 28 51.71 30.91 -72.09
C TYR A 28 50.73 29.73 -72.05
N VAL A 29 51.06 28.62 -72.72
CA VAL A 29 50.20 27.43 -72.76
C VAL A 29 50.11 26.77 -71.38
N VAL A 30 51.21 26.70 -70.64
CA VAL A 30 51.22 26.17 -69.27
C VAL A 30 50.39 27.06 -68.34
N ALA A 31 50.50 28.39 -68.44
CA ALA A 31 49.71 29.32 -67.63
C ALA A 31 48.21 29.21 -67.94
N GLU A 32 47.82 29.13 -69.21
CA GLU A 32 46.42 28.95 -69.62
C GLU A 32 45.85 27.61 -69.14
N ALA A 33 46.62 26.52 -69.31
CA ALA A 33 46.22 25.19 -68.83
C ALA A 33 46.11 25.16 -67.30
N SER A 34 47.05 25.79 -66.59
CA SER A 34 47.05 25.86 -65.12
C SER A 34 45.88 26.70 -64.61
N ALA A 35 45.59 27.84 -65.23
CA ALA A 35 44.45 28.68 -64.87
C ALA A 35 43.11 27.96 -65.07
N ALA A 36 42.94 27.24 -66.18
CA ALA A 36 41.74 26.44 -66.42
C ALA A 36 41.57 25.31 -65.40
N ILE A 37 42.67 24.64 -65.03
CA ILE A 37 42.67 23.61 -63.97
C ILE A 37 42.27 24.24 -62.63
N VAL A 38 42.97 25.30 -62.21
CA VAL A 38 42.72 25.96 -60.91
C VAL A 38 41.31 26.51 -60.81
N ALA A 39 40.77 27.11 -61.88
CA ALA A 39 39.39 27.62 -61.89
C ALA A 39 38.36 26.49 -61.77
N ALA A 40 38.46 25.46 -62.61
CA ALA A 40 37.53 24.33 -62.58
C ALA A 40 37.57 23.60 -61.23
N TRP A 41 38.78 23.42 -60.69
CA TRP A 41 38.97 22.76 -59.40
C TRP A 41 38.55 23.61 -58.21
N GLY A 42 38.87 24.90 -58.22
CA GLY A 42 38.48 25.82 -57.17
C GLY A 42 36.96 25.91 -57.04
N VAL A 43 36.24 26.00 -58.17
CA VAL A 43 34.77 26.00 -58.18
C VAL A 43 34.21 24.66 -57.68
N GLY A 44 34.73 23.54 -58.19
CA GLY A 44 34.27 22.22 -57.76
C GLY A 44 34.53 21.94 -56.28
N PHE A 45 35.68 22.35 -55.75
CA PHE A 45 36.01 22.26 -54.34
C PHE A 45 35.12 23.17 -53.47
N ALA A 46 34.89 24.41 -53.89
CA ALA A 46 34.00 25.32 -53.17
C ALA A 46 32.56 24.78 -53.09
N LEU A 47 32.04 24.20 -54.18
CA LEU A 47 30.74 23.55 -54.20
C LEU A 47 30.70 22.32 -53.27
N LEU A 48 31.76 21.52 -53.23
CA LEU A 48 31.86 20.38 -52.32
C LEU A 48 31.83 20.82 -50.85
N VAL A 49 32.58 21.87 -50.50
CA VAL A 49 32.63 22.42 -49.13
C VAL A 49 31.27 23.02 -48.75
N ALA A 50 30.64 23.77 -49.65
CA ALA A 50 29.31 24.31 -49.43
C ALA A 50 28.27 23.19 -49.22
N ALA A 51 28.30 22.16 -50.06
CA ALA A 51 27.43 20.99 -49.92
C ALA A 51 27.68 20.25 -48.59
N ASP A 52 28.95 20.05 -48.19
CA ASP A 52 29.26 19.42 -46.90
C ASP A 52 28.83 20.28 -45.69
N TYR A 53 28.92 21.60 -45.80
CA TYR A 53 28.51 22.52 -44.74
C TYR A 53 26.98 22.53 -44.55
N TYR A 54 26.21 22.66 -45.64
CA TYR A 54 24.75 22.75 -45.56
C TYR A 54 24.07 21.38 -45.40
N LEU A 55 24.53 20.35 -46.11
CA LEU A 55 23.90 19.02 -46.12
C LEU A 55 24.52 18.05 -45.11
N ARG A 56 25.60 18.43 -44.42
CA ARG A 56 26.32 17.61 -43.42
C ARG A 56 26.63 16.21 -43.95
N LEU A 57 27.23 16.16 -45.15
CA LEU A 57 27.44 14.91 -45.89
C LEU A 57 28.25 13.89 -45.06
N GLY A 58 27.83 12.63 -45.09
CA GLY A 58 28.60 11.53 -44.51
C GLY A 58 29.88 11.24 -45.31
N ARG A 59 30.79 10.42 -44.74
CA ARG A 59 32.08 10.08 -45.38
C ARG A 59 31.91 9.51 -46.80
N ALA A 60 30.93 8.62 -46.99
CA ALA A 60 30.65 8.01 -48.29
C ALA A 60 30.17 9.03 -49.33
N ALA A 61 29.25 9.92 -48.96
CA ALA A 61 28.74 10.95 -49.86
C ALA A 61 29.82 11.96 -50.26
N ARG A 62 30.72 12.34 -49.34
CA ARG A 62 31.90 13.16 -49.66
C ARG A 62 32.83 12.45 -50.63
N GLY A 63 33.13 11.16 -50.39
CA GLY A 63 33.95 10.36 -51.29
C GLY A 63 33.35 10.24 -52.70
N ALA A 64 32.03 10.03 -52.79
CA ALA A 64 31.31 9.96 -54.05
C ALA A 64 31.35 11.27 -54.84
N LEU A 65 31.30 12.44 -54.19
CA LEU A 65 31.44 13.74 -54.85
C LEU A 65 32.91 14.11 -55.16
N LEU A 66 33.86 13.62 -54.36
CA LEU A 66 35.29 13.83 -54.59
C LEU A 66 35.81 13.04 -55.80
N ALA A 67 35.31 11.82 -56.02
CA ALA A 67 35.72 10.96 -57.13
C ALA A 67 35.60 11.62 -58.53
N PRO A 68 34.45 12.20 -58.94
CA PRO A 68 34.35 12.90 -60.22
C PRO A 68 35.20 14.18 -60.23
N LEU A 69 35.38 14.87 -59.11
CA LEU A 69 36.25 16.04 -59.01
C LEU A 69 37.73 15.66 -59.26
N LEU A 70 38.21 14.54 -58.72
CA LEU A 70 39.54 14.01 -59.00
C LEU A 70 39.68 13.48 -60.43
N ALA A 71 38.62 12.86 -60.97
CA ALA A 71 38.60 12.40 -62.36
C ALA A 71 38.69 13.58 -63.35
N THR A 72 37.95 14.67 -63.10
CA THR A 72 38.05 15.90 -63.89
C THR A 72 39.42 16.57 -63.76
N LEU A 73 40.04 16.57 -62.57
CA LEU A 73 41.43 17.04 -62.40
C LEU A 73 42.37 16.26 -63.31
N THR A 74 42.32 14.94 -63.19
CA THR A 74 43.21 14.01 -63.87
C THR A 74 43.05 14.16 -65.38
N TYR A 75 41.81 14.25 -65.85
CA TYR A 75 41.48 14.51 -67.24
C TYR A 75 42.05 15.83 -67.75
N LEU A 76 41.85 16.94 -67.02
CA LEU A 76 42.37 18.25 -67.42
C LEU A 76 43.91 18.29 -67.42
N VAL A 77 44.55 17.68 -66.42
CA VAL A 77 46.01 17.56 -66.36
C VAL A 77 46.53 16.75 -67.55
N LEU A 78 45.94 15.59 -67.85
CA LEU A 78 46.37 14.74 -68.97
C LEU A 78 46.10 15.36 -70.34
N ARG A 79 44.97 16.07 -70.50
CA ARG A 79 44.54 16.62 -71.79
C ARG A 79 45.11 18.01 -72.09
N ARG A 80 45.34 18.86 -71.09
CA ARG A 80 45.77 20.27 -71.26
C ARG A 80 47.21 20.51 -70.81
N LEU A 81 47.61 20.01 -69.64
CA LEU A 81 48.91 20.34 -69.03
C LEU A 81 50.04 19.39 -69.47
N ARG A 82 49.79 18.08 -69.52
CA ARG A 82 50.74 17.05 -69.95
C ARG A 82 51.27 17.29 -71.38
N PRO A 83 50.44 17.56 -72.41
CA PRO A 83 50.97 17.88 -73.74
C PRO A 83 51.80 19.16 -73.74
N ALA A 84 51.38 20.20 -72.99
CA ALA A 84 52.13 21.46 -72.88
C ALA A 84 53.53 21.30 -72.25
N LEU A 85 53.70 20.33 -71.35
CA LEU A 85 54.97 20.05 -70.67
C LEU A 85 55.84 19.01 -71.40
N ARG A 86 55.25 18.05 -72.11
CA ARG A 86 55.97 16.89 -72.68
C ARG A 86 56.21 16.97 -74.18
N GLN A 87 55.52 17.83 -74.93
CA GLN A 87 55.81 17.98 -76.36
C GLN A 87 57.20 18.62 -76.53
N PRO A 88 58.16 17.95 -77.21
CA PRO A 88 59.41 18.57 -77.58
C PRO A 88 59.11 19.66 -78.61
N LEU A 89 59.38 20.91 -78.25
CA LEU A 89 59.23 22.03 -79.17
C LEU A 89 60.54 22.20 -79.92
N ASP A 90 60.48 21.98 -81.23
CA ASP A 90 61.65 22.07 -82.07
C ASP A 90 61.86 23.51 -82.56
N THR A 91 63.09 23.94 -82.83
CA THR A 91 63.33 25.30 -83.36
C THR A 91 62.69 25.50 -84.75
N SER A 92 62.39 24.41 -85.45
CA SER A 92 61.60 24.39 -86.68
C SER A 92 60.14 24.82 -86.45
N ASP A 93 59.54 24.46 -85.31
CA ASP A 93 58.17 24.87 -84.95
C ASP A 93 58.09 26.37 -84.67
N ALA A 94 59.14 26.93 -84.05
CA ALA A 94 59.28 28.36 -83.86
C ALA A 94 59.35 29.11 -85.20
N ALA A 95 60.10 28.56 -86.16
CA ALA A 95 60.21 29.13 -87.49
C ALA A 95 58.85 29.12 -88.23
N HIS A 96 58.10 28.01 -88.13
CA HIS A 96 56.74 27.95 -88.68
C HIS A 96 55.77 28.94 -88.02
N LEU A 97 55.87 29.20 -86.73
CA LEU A 97 55.04 30.19 -86.03
C LEU A 97 55.34 31.62 -86.50
N VAL A 98 56.61 31.95 -86.73
CA VAL A 98 57.02 33.27 -87.21
C VAL A 98 56.61 33.48 -88.67
N GLU A 99 56.80 32.48 -89.54
CA GLU A 99 56.37 32.55 -90.95
C GLU A 99 54.84 32.59 -91.13
N ARG A 100 54.07 31.91 -90.25
CA ARG A 100 52.60 32.02 -90.28
C ARG A 100 52.12 33.42 -89.89
N ALA A 101 52.87 34.14 -89.08
CA ALA A 101 52.50 35.48 -88.65
C ALA A 101 52.94 36.57 -89.62
N ASP A 102 54.08 36.38 -90.29
CA ASP A 102 54.53 37.25 -91.39
C ASP A 102 54.72 36.44 -92.70
N PRO A 103 53.72 36.48 -93.60
CA PRO A 103 53.77 35.79 -94.89
C PRO A 103 54.92 36.23 -95.82
N ARG A 104 55.61 37.35 -95.53
CA ARG A 104 56.74 37.84 -96.32
C ARG A 104 57.94 36.91 -96.28
N LEU A 105 58.07 36.11 -95.23
CA LEU A 105 59.20 35.20 -95.03
C LEU A 105 59.13 33.91 -95.88
N ARG A 106 58.04 33.64 -96.64
CA ARG A 106 57.91 32.56 -97.67
C ARG A 106 58.87 31.36 -97.54
N THR A 107 58.77 30.56 -96.46
CA THR A 107 59.59 29.33 -96.21
C THR A 107 61.09 29.53 -95.97
N LEU A 108 61.54 30.77 -95.89
CA LEU A 108 62.94 31.18 -95.79
C LEU A 108 63.52 30.88 -94.39
N LEU A 109 62.72 31.05 -93.33
CA LEU A 109 63.15 30.79 -91.96
C LEU A 109 63.19 29.28 -91.67
N VAL A 110 62.19 28.53 -92.12
CA VAL A 110 62.12 27.07 -91.97
C VAL A 110 63.27 26.41 -92.72
N SER A 111 63.55 26.86 -93.94
CA SER A 111 64.67 26.36 -94.74
C SER A 111 66.01 26.70 -94.07
N SER A 112 66.18 27.92 -93.56
CA SER A 112 67.41 28.31 -92.84
C SER A 112 67.67 27.46 -91.59
N VAL A 113 66.62 27.12 -90.82
CA VAL A 113 66.74 26.25 -89.64
C VAL A 113 67.09 24.81 -90.02
N ARG A 114 66.49 24.26 -91.09
CA ARG A 114 66.86 22.93 -91.61
C ARG A 114 68.31 22.90 -92.12
N PHE A 115 68.73 23.88 -92.91
CA PHE A 115 70.09 23.97 -93.42
C PHE A 115 71.14 24.12 -92.31
N SER A 116 70.83 24.88 -91.26
CA SER A 116 71.73 25.04 -90.10
C SER A 116 71.95 23.77 -89.27
N ARG A 117 71.08 22.78 -89.44
CA ARG A 117 71.15 21.47 -88.78
C ARG A 117 71.81 20.40 -89.65
N GLY A 118 72.38 20.80 -90.78
CA GLY A 118 73.03 19.88 -91.72
C GLY A 118 72.06 19.12 -92.62
N GLN A 119 70.77 19.48 -92.65
CA GLN A 119 69.76 18.86 -93.53
C GLN A 119 69.76 19.55 -94.90
N ILE A 120 70.88 19.43 -95.64
CA ILE A 120 71.08 20.10 -96.93
C ILE A 120 70.62 19.21 -98.12
N GLY A 121 70.18 17.97 -97.87
CA GLY A 121 69.83 17.01 -98.92
C GLY A 121 71.08 16.46 -99.61
N ASP A 122 70.93 15.82 -100.78
CA ASP A 122 72.06 15.26 -101.54
C ASP A 122 73.10 16.33 -101.90
N GLU A 123 74.37 16.06 -101.59
CA GLU A 123 75.49 16.98 -101.84
C GLU A 123 75.73 17.23 -103.34
N GLU A 124 75.29 16.32 -104.21
CA GLU A 124 75.44 16.45 -105.67
C GLU A 124 74.43 17.45 -106.29
N THR A 125 73.27 17.66 -105.67
CA THR A 125 72.21 18.51 -106.22
C THR A 125 72.10 19.88 -105.52
N ASN A 126 72.58 19.99 -104.28
CA ASN A 126 72.35 21.17 -103.45
C ASN A 126 73.66 21.91 -103.12
N SER A 127 73.78 23.15 -103.60
CA SER A 127 74.96 24.00 -103.34
C SER A 127 74.99 24.53 -101.90
N ARG A 128 76.07 24.24 -101.18
CA ARG A 128 76.35 24.79 -99.84
C ARG A 128 76.41 26.33 -99.83
N GLU A 129 76.76 26.94 -100.96
CA GLU A 129 76.85 28.40 -101.08
C GLU A 129 75.46 29.05 -101.20
N LEU A 130 74.49 28.37 -101.83
CA LEU A 130 73.08 28.78 -101.81
C LEU A 130 72.49 28.66 -100.41
N ALA A 131 72.81 27.58 -99.68
CA ALA A 131 72.38 27.42 -98.28
C ALA A 131 72.91 28.56 -97.38
N ARG A 132 74.17 29.00 -97.59
CA ARG A 132 74.74 30.16 -96.89
C ARG A 132 74.03 31.47 -97.22
N ARG A 133 73.70 31.71 -98.50
CA ARG A 133 72.93 32.90 -98.90
C ARG A 133 71.53 32.92 -98.30
N VAL A 134 70.82 31.79 -98.27
CA VAL A 134 69.50 31.67 -97.65
C VAL A 134 69.56 31.96 -96.15
N ILE A 135 70.60 31.50 -95.45
CA ILE A 135 70.80 31.81 -94.02
C ILE A 135 71.14 33.29 -93.81
N ALA A 136 71.96 33.90 -94.68
CA ALA A 136 72.29 35.33 -94.60
C ALA A 136 71.05 36.21 -94.85
N GLU A 137 70.22 35.85 -95.83
CA GLU A 137 68.95 36.51 -96.13
C GLU A 137 67.95 36.35 -94.98
N ALA A 138 67.91 35.17 -94.33
CA ALA A 138 67.10 34.92 -93.15
C ALA A 138 67.52 35.78 -91.96
N ASN A 139 68.83 35.96 -91.77
CA ASN A 139 69.37 36.80 -90.72
C ASN A 139 69.00 38.28 -90.95
N ALA A 140 69.08 38.77 -92.19
CA ALA A 140 68.72 40.15 -92.52
C ALA A 140 67.20 40.38 -92.35
N ALA A 141 66.37 39.48 -92.85
CA ALA A 141 64.92 39.56 -92.74
C ALA A 141 64.41 39.46 -91.30
N LEU A 142 65.07 38.66 -90.44
CA LEU A 142 64.66 38.51 -89.04
C LEU A 142 65.14 39.66 -88.14
N SER A 143 66.12 40.47 -88.58
CA SER A 143 66.63 41.60 -87.81
C SER A 143 65.60 42.74 -87.65
N SER A 144 64.67 42.86 -88.61
CA SER A 144 63.63 43.90 -88.65
C SER A 144 62.29 43.49 -88.03
N ILE A 145 62.13 42.23 -87.62
CA ILE A 145 60.87 41.69 -87.07
C ILE A 145 60.97 41.57 -85.55
N ASP A 146 60.04 42.21 -84.84
CA ASP A 146 59.85 41.97 -83.41
C ASP A 146 59.08 40.66 -83.18
N VAL A 147 59.84 39.60 -82.98
CA VAL A 147 59.32 38.24 -82.76
C VAL A 147 58.47 38.15 -81.48
N SER A 148 58.61 39.10 -80.54
CA SER A 148 57.90 39.08 -79.27
C SER A 148 56.44 39.52 -79.36
N ALA A 149 56.11 40.40 -80.31
CA ALA A 149 54.75 40.91 -80.56
C ALA A 149 53.78 39.86 -81.15
N LEU A 150 54.31 38.71 -81.59
CA LEU A 150 53.54 37.62 -82.19
C LEU A 150 52.75 36.78 -81.17
N LEU A 151 53.05 36.93 -79.87
CA LEU A 151 52.40 36.17 -78.80
C LEU A 151 51.15 36.92 -78.28
N ARG A 152 50.02 36.21 -78.18
CA ARG A 152 48.75 36.78 -77.70
C ARG A 152 48.78 37.03 -76.18
N HIS A 153 49.32 38.17 -75.74
CA HIS A 153 49.46 38.53 -74.33
C HIS A 153 48.14 38.58 -73.53
N ARG A 154 47.01 38.90 -74.20
CA ARG A 154 45.69 39.05 -73.54
C ARG A 154 45.22 37.76 -72.84
N ARG A 155 45.38 36.58 -73.45
CA ARG A 155 44.92 35.31 -72.85
C ARG A 155 45.71 34.92 -71.63
N ALA A 156 47.00 35.24 -71.63
CA ALA A 156 47.85 35.02 -70.47
C ALA A 156 47.60 36.00 -69.35
N ALA A 157 47.30 37.26 -69.67
CA ALA A 157 46.93 38.25 -68.68
C ALA A 157 45.66 37.80 -67.95
N VAL A 158 44.68 37.24 -68.68
CA VAL A 158 43.49 36.60 -68.09
C VAL A 158 43.87 35.37 -67.26
N ALA A 159 44.71 34.47 -67.76
CA ALA A 159 45.16 33.29 -67.01
C ALA A 159 45.90 33.66 -65.71
N ALA A 160 46.81 34.63 -65.77
CA ALA A 160 47.52 35.18 -64.62
C ALA A 160 46.54 35.87 -63.65
N GLY A 161 45.54 36.60 -64.16
CA GLY A 161 44.48 37.19 -63.36
C GLY A 161 43.64 36.16 -62.62
N ILE A 162 43.26 35.05 -63.27
CA ILE A 162 42.55 33.93 -62.65
C ILE A 162 43.40 33.30 -61.54
N LEU A 163 44.67 33.01 -61.81
CA LEU A 163 45.58 32.42 -60.82
C LEU A 163 45.80 33.37 -59.63
N ALA A 164 45.97 34.66 -59.88
CA ALA A 164 46.11 35.68 -58.83
C ALA A 164 44.82 35.81 -58.00
N LEU A 165 43.66 35.82 -58.64
CA LEU A 165 42.36 35.88 -57.96
C LEU A 165 42.12 34.63 -57.11
N SER A 166 42.37 33.44 -57.64
CA SER A 166 42.25 32.19 -56.88
C SER A 166 43.21 32.16 -55.68
N GLY A 167 44.46 32.63 -55.86
CA GLY A 167 45.41 32.79 -54.77
C GLY A 167 44.96 33.80 -53.71
N MET A 168 44.38 34.93 -54.14
CA MET A 168 43.84 35.95 -53.25
C MET A 168 42.64 35.42 -52.45
N CYS A 169 41.69 34.74 -53.09
CA CYS A 169 40.54 34.12 -52.40
C CYS A 169 40.99 33.08 -51.38
N LEU A 170 41.97 32.24 -51.72
CA LEU A 170 42.54 31.26 -50.80
C LEU A 170 43.24 31.95 -49.62
N GLY A 171 44.00 33.02 -49.88
CA GLY A 171 44.67 33.82 -48.86
C GLY A 171 43.71 34.53 -47.92
N ILE A 172 42.62 35.11 -48.45
CA ILE A 172 41.55 35.73 -47.64
C ILE A 172 40.88 34.68 -46.76
N TRP A 173 40.53 33.50 -47.29
CA TRP A 173 39.93 32.43 -46.49
C TRP A 173 40.89 31.98 -45.37
N TYR A 174 42.18 31.80 -45.67
CA TYR A 174 43.18 31.46 -44.66
C TYR A 174 43.29 32.53 -43.55
N GLN A 175 43.26 33.81 -43.91
CA GLN A 175 43.37 34.90 -42.93
C GLN A 175 42.10 35.08 -42.08
N VAL A 176 40.92 34.91 -42.66
CA VAL A 176 39.65 35.06 -41.93
C VAL A 176 39.43 33.90 -40.97
N CYS A 177 39.69 32.66 -41.40
CA CYS A 177 39.50 31.46 -40.59
C CYS A 177 40.51 30.35 -40.95
N PRO A 178 41.74 30.39 -40.40
CA PRO A 178 42.77 29.39 -40.73
C PRO A 178 42.35 27.96 -40.35
N ALA A 179 41.59 27.83 -39.27
CA ALA A 179 41.07 26.54 -38.80
C ALA A 179 39.98 25.95 -39.72
N SER A 180 39.14 26.79 -40.36
CA SER A 180 38.05 26.29 -41.21
C SER A 180 38.57 25.79 -42.55
N LEU A 181 39.57 26.45 -43.14
CA LEU A 181 40.24 25.96 -44.36
C LEU A 181 40.95 24.62 -44.09
N GLY A 182 41.68 24.52 -42.97
CA GLY A 182 42.34 23.26 -42.56
C GLY A 182 41.34 22.13 -42.31
N LEU A 183 40.19 22.43 -41.71
CA LEU A 183 39.11 21.47 -41.49
C LEU A 183 38.42 21.08 -42.81
N ALA A 184 38.16 22.03 -43.70
CA ALA A 184 37.60 21.79 -45.04
C ALA A 184 38.47 20.81 -45.83
N LEU A 185 39.79 21.08 -45.91
CA LEU A 185 40.74 20.21 -46.60
C LEU A 185 40.78 18.81 -45.99
N ARG A 186 40.82 18.70 -44.65
CA ARG A 186 40.83 17.40 -43.96
C ARG A 186 39.52 16.63 -44.13
N ARG A 187 38.37 17.31 -44.12
CA ARG A 187 37.05 16.68 -44.28
C ARG A 187 36.79 16.25 -45.72
N SER A 188 37.23 17.03 -46.70
CA SER A 188 37.03 16.75 -48.12
C SER A 188 38.07 15.77 -48.69
N PHE A 189 39.36 15.91 -48.36
CA PHE A 189 40.43 15.06 -48.93
C PHE A 189 40.84 13.88 -48.04
N LEU A 190 40.90 14.06 -46.73
CA LEU A 190 41.25 12.98 -45.78
C LEU A 190 40.01 12.28 -45.21
N LEU A 191 38.81 12.63 -45.70
CA LEU A 191 37.52 12.10 -45.26
C LEU A 191 37.35 12.09 -43.72
N SER A 192 37.93 13.11 -43.05
CA SER A 192 37.94 13.20 -41.60
C SER A 192 36.52 13.25 -41.02
N ALA A 193 36.33 12.58 -39.87
CA ALA A 193 35.08 12.61 -39.12
C ALA A 193 34.92 13.82 -38.19
N ARG A 194 35.93 14.69 -38.06
CA ARG A 194 35.81 15.89 -37.22
C ARG A 194 34.66 16.77 -37.73
N GLU A 195 33.67 17.04 -36.90
CA GLU A 195 32.52 17.88 -37.23
C GLU A 195 32.93 19.34 -37.44
N TRP A 196 32.10 20.09 -38.17
CA TRP A 196 32.22 21.55 -38.20
C TRP A 196 31.99 22.11 -36.79
N PRO A 197 32.74 23.15 -36.35
CA PRO A 197 32.54 23.75 -35.04
C PRO A 197 31.10 24.25 -34.91
N LYS A 198 30.46 23.92 -33.80
CA LYS A 198 29.08 24.29 -33.48
C LYS A 198 29.07 25.52 -32.56
N GLN A 199 28.02 26.32 -32.66
CA GLN A 199 27.81 27.49 -31.78
C GLN A 199 26.88 27.15 -30.61
N THR A 200 25.97 26.20 -30.82
CA THR A 200 25.08 25.67 -29.79
C THR A 200 25.56 24.27 -29.37
N HIS A 201 25.49 23.96 -28.09
CA HIS A 201 25.73 22.63 -27.55
C HIS A 201 24.58 22.20 -26.65
N LEU A 202 23.91 21.10 -26.99
CA LEU A 202 22.80 20.55 -26.21
C LEU A 202 23.32 19.39 -25.32
N VAL A 203 23.32 19.61 -24.01
CA VAL A 203 23.73 18.62 -23.00
C VAL A 203 22.50 18.04 -22.35
N LEU A 204 22.23 16.76 -22.59
CA LEU A 204 21.13 16.02 -21.97
C LEU A 204 21.49 15.60 -20.54
N ASP A 205 20.55 15.76 -19.62
CA ASP A 205 20.67 15.32 -18.22
C ASP A 205 20.33 13.83 -18.10
N VAL A 206 21.00 13.00 -18.89
CA VAL A 206 20.75 11.56 -18.98
C VAL A 206 22.08 10.82 -19.12
N GLU A 207 22.34 9.91 -18.18
CA GLU A 207 23.47 9.01 -18.23
C GLU A 207 23.21 7.84 -19.19
N GLY A 208 24.04 7.70 -20.23
CA GLY A 208 23.93 6.61 -21.21
C GLY A 208 22.83 6.79 -22.26
N ASP A 209 22.69 5.80 -23.15
CA ASP A 209 21.82 5.81 -24.34
C ASP A 209 20.41 5.27 -24.11
N ARG A 210 20.08 4.87 -22.86
CA ARG A 210 18.82 4.21 -22.53
C ARG A 210 18.22 4.76 -21.24
N ILE A 211 16.94 5.10 -21.28
CA ILE A 211 16.13 5.48 -20.12
C ILE A 211 15.07 4.41 -19.90
N VAL A 212 14.92 3.95 -18.66
CA VAL A 212 13.79 3.11 -18.27
C VAL A 212 12.72 4.01 -17.64
N ALA A 213 11.53 4.02 -18.23
CA ALA A 213 10.39 4.77 -17.72
C ALA A 213 9.26 3.81 -17.37
N ALA A 214 8.40 4.21 -16.43
CA ALA A 214 7.22 3.44 -16.08
C ALA A 214 6.12 3.61 -17.16
N THR A 215 5.49 2.51 -17.57
CA THR A 215 4.33 2.57 -18.47
C THR A 215 3.21 3.39 -17.84
N GLY A 216 2.69 4.36 -18.58
CA GLY A 216 1.59 5.26 -18.16
C GLY A 216 2.01 6.41 -17.25
N ASP A 217 3.31 6.58 -16.98
CA ASP A 217 3.83 7.75 -16.28
C ASP A 217 4.33 8.81 -17.25
N ASP A 218 4.50 10.03 -16.71
CA ASP A 218 5.06 11.15 -17.44
C ASP A 218 6.59 11.08 -17.40
N LEU A 219 7.24 11.17 -18.57
CA LEU A 219 8.70 11.28 -18.66
C LEU A 219 9.08 12.72 -18.94
N GLU A 220 9.77 13.32 -17.98
CA GLU A 220 10.34 14.64 -18.12
C GLU A 220 11.77 14.56 -18.66
N VAL A 221 12.00 15.16 -19.82
CA VAL A 221 13.31 15.28 -20.46
C VAL A 221 13.84 16.69 -20.26
N ARG A 222 15.03 16.79 -19.65
CA ARG A 222 15.74 18.05 -19.44
C ARG A 222 17.03 18.09 -20.26
N ALA A 223 17.32 19.26 -20.83
CA ALA A 223 18.61 19.53 -21.44
C ALA A 223 19.09 20.93 -21.12
N ARG A 224 20.40 21.05 -20.92
CA ARG A 224 21.13 22.31 -20.77
C ARG A 224 21.71 22.74 -22.11
N VAL A 225 21.57 24.02 -22.42
CA VAL A 225 22.10 24.62 -23.64
C VAL A 225 23.36 25.42 -23.30
N GLU A 226 24.49 25.07 -23.90
CA GLU A 226 25.75 25.79 -23.77
C GLU A 226 26.09 26.54 -25.08
N GLY A 227 26.75 27.69 -24.97
CA GLY A 227 27.07 28.55 -26.11
C GLY A 227 25.93 29.48 -26.52
N VAL A 228 25.58 29.51 -27.81
CA VAL A 228 24.49 30.35 -28.33
C VAL A 228 23.15 29.63 -28.13
N VAL A 229 22.27 30.22 -27.33
CA VAL A 229 20.93 29.66 -27.06
C VAL A 229 20.02 29.88 -28.29
N PRO A 230 19.54 28.81 -28.97
CA PRO A 230 18.70 28.92 -30.14
C PRO A 230 17.29 29.38 -29.74
N ARG A 231 16.51 29.94 -30.68
CA ARG A 231 15.13 30.41 -30.38
C ARG A 231 14.24 29.25 -29.92
N ASP A 232 14.25 28.16 -30.67
CA ASP A 232 13.48 26.96 -30.39
C ASP A 232 14.41 25.74 -30.30
N VAL A 233 14.14 24.87 -29.33
CA VAL A 233 14.70 23.52 -29.26
C VAL A 233 13.54 22.55 -29.43
N GLU A 234 13.68 21.60 -30.32
CA GLU A 234 12.64 20.62 -30.63
C GLU A 234 13.07 19.21 -30.21
N VAL A 235 12.13 18.45 -29.68
CA VAL A 235 12.26 17.01 -29.50
C VAL A 235 11.70 16.33 -30.74
N LEU A 236 12.57 15.58 -31.42
CA LEU A 236 12.19 14.65 -32.47
C LEU A 236 12.04 13.28 -31.83
N PHE A 237 10.87 12.68 -31.92
CA PHE A 237 10.63 11.35 -31.38
C PHE A 237 9.99 10.41 -32.40
N GLU A 238 10.29 9.13 -32.24
CA GLU A 238 9.78 8.02 -33.02
C GLU A 238 9.31 6.93 -32.05
N THR A 239 8.01 6.62 -32.07
CA THR A 239 7.45 5.53 -31.26
C THR A 239 7.62 4.19 -31.96
N ALA A 240 7.62 3.08 -31.22
CA ALA A 240 7.61 1.74 -31.79
C ALA A 240 6.38 1.47 -32.69
N GLY A 241 5.27 2.19 -32.48
CA GLY A 241 4.09 2.17 -33.35
C GLY A 241 4.25 2.92 -34.68
N GLY A 242 5.45 3.47 -34.97
CA GLY A 242 5.75 4.20 -36.21
C GLY A 242 5.26 5.64 -36.23
N GLN A 243 4.81 6.19 -35.08
CA GLN A 243 4.46 7.61 -35.01
C GLN A 243 5.72 8.43 -34.86
N HIS A 244 5.94 9.36 -35.78
CA HIS A 244 7.02 10.33 -35.69
C HIS A 244 6.46 11.72 -35.44
N GLY A 245 7.06 12.45 -34.51
CA GLY A 245 6.60 13.77 -34.13
C GLY A 245 7.74 14.74 -33.88
N ARG A 246 7.42 16.03 -34.00
CA ARG A 246 8.29 17.14 -33.61
C ARG A 246 7.52 17.99 -32.62
N GLN A 247 8.10 18.21 -31.45
CA GLN A 247 7.49 19.02 -30.41
C GLN A 247 8.51 20.01 -29.87
N THR A 248 8.09 21.26 -29.72
CA THR A 248 8.95 22.32 -29.16
C THR A 248 9.08 22.14 -27.66
N MET A 249 10.30 22.20 -27.15
CA MET A 249 10.59 22.18 -25.71
C MET A 249 10.24 23.53 -25.08
N THR A 250 9.77 23.49 -23.85
CA THR A 250 9.52 24.69 -23.03
C THR A 250 10.83 25.16 -22.42
N ARG A 251 11.16 26.44 -22.59
CA ARG A 251 12.34 27.03 -21.95
C ARG A 251 12.07 27.31 -20.46
N VAL A 252 13.02 26.91 -19.60
CA VAL A 252 12.99 27.15 -18.16
C VAL A 252 14.27 27.93 -17.80
N GLY A 253 14.15 29.22 -17.50
CA GLY A 253 15.31 30.09 -17.26
C GLY A 253 16.12 30.42 -18.53
N ASP A 254 17.41 30.74 -18.37
CA ASP A 254 18.25 31.27 -19.46
C ASP A 254 18.90 30.20 -20.35
N ALA A 255 19.12 28.99 -19.83
CA ALA A 255 19.91 27.94 -20.50
C ALA A 255 19.36 26.52 -20.32
N GLU A 256 18.14 26.34 -19.82
CA GLU A 256 17.53 25.02 -19.63
C GLU A 256 16.24 24.90 -20.45
N VAL A 257 16.04 23.73 -21.06
CA VAL A 257 14.83 23.38 -21.82
C VAL A 257 14.28 22.07 -21.31
N ARG A 258 12.95 22.00 -21.23
CA ARG A 258 12.21 20.86 -20.69
C ARG A 258 11.09 20.45 -21.63
N HIS A 259 10.91 19.15 -21.77
CA HIS A 259 9.75 18.58 -22.42
C HIS A 259 9.23 17.39 -21.63
N THR A 260 7.91 17.29 -21.48
CA THR A 260 7.27 16.20 -20.74
C THR A 260 6.42 15.38 -21.70
N PHE A 261 6.80 14.12 -21.88
CA PHE A 261 5.94 13.14 -22.53
C PHE A 261 4.91 12.67 -21.51
N VAL A 262 3.65 13.03 -21.72
CA VAL A 262 2.55 12.69 -20.80
C VAL A 262 2.03 11.29 -21.09
N ASN A 263 1.80 10.48 -20.06
CA ASN A 263 1.22 9.12 -20.14
C ASN A 263 1.88 8.24 -21.23
N LEU A 264 3.14 7.87 -21.03
CA LEU A 264 3.87 7.04 -21.99
C LEU A 264 3.35 5.59 -22.06
N GLU A 265 2.65 5.26 -23.13
CA GLU A 265 2.10 3.91 -23.35
C GLU A 265 2.97 3.03 -24.25
N GLN A 266 3.83 3.63 -25.08
CA GLN A 266 4.70 2.92 -26.01
C GLN A 266 6.16 3.32 -25.85
N PRO A 267 7.11 2.38 -26.00
CA PRO A 267 8.53 2.72 -26.07
C PRO A 267 8.79 3.64 -27.26
N LEU A 268 9.70 4.58 -27.08
CA LEU A 268 10.04 5.57 -28.09
C LEU A 268 11.53 5.85 -28.12
N ARG A 269 12.01 6.34 -29.25
CA ARG A 269 13.36 6.90 -29.40
C ARG A 269 13.23 8.39 -29.61
N PHE A 270 14.02 9.19 -28.91
CA PHE A 270 14.01 10.62 -29.12
C PHE A 270 15.41 11.20 -29.24
N ARG A 271 15.49 12.36 -29.89
CA ARG A 271 16.69 13.20 -29.96
C ARG A 271 16.28 14.66 -29.93
N LEU A 272 17.15 15.52 -29.40
CA LEU A 272 16.93 16.95 -29.37
C LEU A 272 17.63 17.62 -30.55
N GLN A 273 16.98 18.62 -31.13
CA GLN A 273 17.52 19.46 -32.18
C GLN A 273 17.31 20.93 -31.84
N GLY A 274 18.37 21.72 -31.87
CA GLY A 274 18.32 23.15 -31.57
C GLY A 274 19.51 23.88 -32.19
N GLY A 275 19.25 24.98 -32.89
CA GLY A 275 20.29 25.74 -33.58
C GLY A 275 21.04 24.89 -34.60
N ASP A 276 22.36 24.77 -34.42
CA ASP A 276 23.23 23.94 -35.25
C ASP A 276 23.57 22.57 -34.64
N ASP A 277 23.05 22.24 -33.46
CA ASP A 277 23.32 20.99 -32.77
C ASP A 277 22.17 19.97 -32.83
N ARG A 278 22.55 18.70 -32.75
CA ARG A 278 21.65 17.55 -32.64
C ARG A 278 22.26 16.58 -31.66
N THR A 279 21.48 16.16 -30.66
CA THR A 279 21.94 15.17 -29.69
C THR A 279 21.98 13.77 -30.30
N ARG A 280 22.64 12.86 -29.57
CA ARG A 280 22.47 11.42 -29.79
C ARG A 280 21.00 11.01 -29.59
N GLU A 281 20.66 9.89 -30.19
CA GLU A 281 19.35 9.26 -30.04
C GLU A 281 19.32 8.47 -28.73
N ILE A 282 18.28 8.67 -27.93
CA ILE A 282 18.05 8.00 -26.65
C ILE A 282 16.86 7.07 -26.81
N GLU A 283 17.00 5.83 -26.35
CA GLU A 283 15.92 4.86 -26.32
C GLU A 283 15.21 4.87 -24.95
N VAL A 284 13.89 5.06 -24.98
CA VAL A 284 13.01 4.96 -23.81
C VAL A 284 12.38 3.57 -23.83
N VAL A 285 12.76 2.75 -22.86
CA VAL A 285 12.17 1.43 -22.64
C VAL A 285 11.14 1.56 -21.53
N LEU A 286 9.95 1.00 -21.77
CA LEU A 286 8.88 0.98 -20.78
C LEU A 286 8.95 -0.28 -19.93
N SER A 287 8.78 -0.13 -18.63
CA SER A 287 8.70 -1.21 -17.64
C SER A 287 7.50 -0.96 -16.73
N GLU A 288 6.78 -2.01 -16.33
CA GLU A 288 5.70 -1.85 -15.35
C GLU A 288 6.28 -1.59 -13.95
N ARG A 289 5.62 -0.72 -13.16
CA ARG A 289 6.00 -0.53 -11.76
C ARG A 289 5.76 -1.82 -10.95
N PRO A 290 6.64 -2.14 -9.99
CA PRO A 290 6.42 -3.28 -9.11
C PRO A 290 5.15 -3.06 -8.28
N ARG A 291 4.31 -4.09 -8.21
CA ARG A 291 3.11 -4.13 -7.37
C ARG A 291 3.01 -5.45 -6.61
N VAL A 292 2.26 -5.46 -5.52
CA VAL A 292 1.88 -6.70 -4.84
C VAL A 292 0.84 -7.40 -5.72
N SER A 293 1.13 -8.62 -6.17
CA SER A 293 0.24 -9.44 -7.00
C SER A 293 -0.75 -10.22 -6.13
N SER A 294 -0.29 -10.75 -5.00
CA SER A 294 -1.13 -11.42 -4.01
C SER A 294 -0.53 -11.31 -2.62
N ALA A 295 -1.40 -11.39 -1.61
CA ALA A 295 -1.01 -11.42 -0.20
C ALA A 295 -1.82 -12.50 0.52
N SER A 296 -1.13 -13.42 1.18
CA SER A 296 -1.71 -14.41 2.08
C SER A 296 -1.44 -13.99 3.51
N ILE A 297 -2.50 -13.84 4.30
CA ILE A 297 -2.41 -13.36 5.68
C ILE A 297 -2.85 -14.49 6.61
N ARG A 298 -1.95 -14.89 7.51
CA ARG A 298 -2.24 -15.84 8.59
C ARG A 298 -2.23 -15.09 9.91
N VAL A 299 -3.25 -15.33 10.73
CA VAL A 299 -3.40 -14.76 12.06
C VAL A 299 -3.38 -15.90 13.06
N ALA A 300 -2.37 -15.90 13.93
CA ALA A 300 -2.27 -16.77 15.08
C ALA A 300 -2.69 -15.97 16.34
N PRO A 301 -3.86 -16.26 16.93
CA PRO A 301 -4.29 -15.63 18.17
C PRO A 301 -3.32 -15.94 19.34
N PRO A 302 -3.35 -15.16 20.43
CA PRO A 302 -2.53 -15.44 21.61
C PRO A 302 -2.92 -16.79 22.24
N ALA A 303 -1.95 -17.45 22.88
CA ALA A 303 -2.11 -18.81 23.39
C ALA A 303 -3.28 -18.95 24.39
N TYR A 304 -3.53 -17.91 25.20
CA TYR A 304 -4.60 -17.92 26.19
C TYR A 304 -6.00 -18.03 25.56
N ALA A 305 -6.19 -17.52 24.34
CA ALA A 305 -7.49 -17.52 23.67
C ALA A 305 -7.91 -18.93 23.20
N GLY A 306 -6.96 -19.87 23.10
CA GLY A 306 -7.22 -21.26 22.70
C GLY A 306 -7.79 -21.42 21.28
N LEU A 307 -7.70 -20.38 20.44
CA LEU A 307 -8.21 -20.36 19.08
C LEU A 307 -7.17 -20.91 18.08
N GLU A 308 -7.65 -21.62 17.06
CA GLU A 308 -6.80 -22.10 15.96
C GLU A 308 -6.34 -20.94 15.06
N GLU A 309 -5.20 -21.14 14.39
CA GLU A 309 -4.69 -20.19 13.41
C GLU A 309 -5.65 -20.06 12.22
N ALA A 310 -5.95 -18.83 11.81
CA ALA A 310 -6.87 -18.56 10.71
C ALA A 310 -6.14 -17.92 9.53
N THR A 311 -6.40 -18.42 8.33
CA THR A 311 -5.96 -17.75 7.08
C THR A 311 -7.09 -16.86 6.57
N LEU A 312 -6.80 -15.57 6.37
CA LEU A 312 -7.80 -14.64 5.87
C LEU A 312 -8.01 -14.80 4.36
N PRO A 313 -9.23 -14.51 3.86
CA PRO A 313 -9.52 -14.46 2.42
C PRO A 313 -8.54 -13.56 1.66
N ALA A 314 -8.18 -13.96 0.44
CA ALA A 314 -7.15 -13.32 -0.37
C ALA A 314 -7.39 -11.82 -0.66
N ASN A 315 -8.63 -11.33 -0.57
CA ASN A 315 -8.99 -9.93 -0.81
C ASN A 315 -9.15 -9.11 0.48
N GLN A 316 -9.07 -9.74 1.65
CA GLN A 316 -9.25 -9.07 2.92
C GLN A 316 -7.95 -8.36 3.33
N ARG A 317 -8.05 -7.05 3.60
CA ARG A 317 -6.92 -6.20 4.02
C ARG A 317 -7.11 -5.56 5.38
N THR A 318 -8.30 -5.70 5.96
CA THR A 318 -8.56 -5.33 7.35
C THR A 318 -8.48 -6.59 8.21
N ILE A 319 -7.52 -6.62 9.11
CA ILE A 319 -7.21 -7.72 10.01
C ILE A 319 -7.74 -7.33 11.38
N ARG A 320 -8.60 -8.16 11.97
CA ARG A 320 -9.06 -7.98 13.34
C ARG A 320 -8.36 -9.01 14.21
N ALA A 321 -7.62 -8.57 15.23
CA ALA A 321 -6.80 -9.44 16.04
C ALA A 321 -6.77 -8.96 17.51
N LEU A 322 -6.62 -9.90 18.44
CA LEU A 322 -6.42 -9.60 19.86
C LEU A 322 -4.99 -9.08 20.09
N ALA A 323 -4.78 -8.37 21.19
CA ALA A 323 -3.44 -8.06 21.65
C ALA A 323 -2.64 -9.35 21.85
N GLY A 324 -1.36 -9.37 21.47
CA GLY A 324 -0.49 -10.55 21.53
C GLY A 324 -0.66 -11.53 20.36
N SER A 325 -1.60 -11.29 19.43
CA SER A 325 -1.69 -12.11 18.21
C SER A 325 -0.45 -11.90 17.33
N ARG A 326 -0.04 -12.95 16.63
CA ARG A 326 0.99 -12.89 15.59
C ARG A 326 0.33 -12.92 14.22
N ILE A 327 0.68 -11.97 13.36
CA ILE A 327 0.22 -11.92 11.96
C ILE A 327 1.44 -12.17 11.07
N ASP A 328 1.38 -13.23 10.25
CA ASP A 328 2.35 -13.49 9.20
C ASP A 328 1.70 -13.15 7.84
N ILE A 329 2.34 -12.26 7.09
CA ILE A 329 1.90 -11.84 5.75
C ILE A 329 2.93 -12.33 4.74
N ASP A 330 2.54 -13.27 3.89
CA ASP A 330 3.32 -13.71 2.74
C ASP A 330 2.85 -12.92 1.50
N LEU A 331 3.75 -12.11 0.95
CA LEU A 331 3.53 -11.25 -0.21
C LEU A 331 4.18 -11.88 -1.45
N THR A 332 3.48 -11.83 -2.57
CA THR A 332 4.06 -12.09 -3.89
C THR A 332 4.02 -10.79 -4.70
N THR A 333 5.12 -10.41 -5.34
CA THR A 333 5.18 -9.23 -6.23
C THR A 333 4.88 -9.61 -7.68
N SER A 334 4.62 -8.62 -8.52
CA SER A 334 4.35 -8.83 -9.95
C SER A 334 5.60 -9.12 -10.80
N LYS A 335 6.78 -8.80 -10.23
CA LYS A 335 8.10 -8.98 -10.83
C LYS A 335 9.16 -8.99 -9.72
N PRO A 336 10.40 -9.42 -9.98
CA PRO A 336 11.49 -9.34 -9.01
C PRO A 336 11.75 -7.90 -8.56
N VAL A 337 11.93 -7.70 -7.26
CA VAL A 337 12.21 -6.37 -6.67
C VAL A 337 13.53 -6.39 -5.92
N ALA A 338 14.24 -5.25 -5.91
CA ALA A 338 15.52 -5.09 -5.23
C ALA A 338 15.34 -4.87 -3.73
N SER A 339 14.27 -4.16 -3.33
CA SER A 339 13.97 -3.90 -1.92
C SER A 339 12.48 -3.74 -1.68
N ALA A 340 12.00 -4.24 -0.54
CA ALA A 340 10.64 -4.05 -0.04
C ALA A 340 10.69 -3.35 1.33
N ALA A 341 10.56 -2.03 1.36
CA ALA A 341 10.55 -1.25 2.60
C ALA A 341 9.19 -1.37 3.30
N TRP A 342 9.23 -1.64 4.60
CA TRP A 342 8.06 -1.88 5.44
C TRP A 342 7.81 -0.71 6.37
N PHE A 343 6.55 -0.30 6.46
CA PHE A 343 6.15 0.85 7.26
C PHE A 343 4.94 0.50 8.12
N ALA A 344 4.92 1.01 9.36
CA ALA A 344 3.73 1.13 10.18
C ALA A 344 3.32 2.61 10.21
N ASP A 345 2.14 2.90 9.67
CA ASP A 345 1.60 4.23 9.41
C ASP A 345 2.57 5.11 8.61
N HIS A 346 3.42 5.90 9.27
CA HIS A 346 4.44 6.75 8.66
C HIS A 346 5.87 6.43 9.13
N GLN A 347 6.03 5.46 10.03
CA GLN A 347 7.33 5.09 10.58
C GLN A 347 7.92 3.89 9.83
N PRO A 348 9.18 3.97 9.38
CA PRO A 348 9.87 2.84 8.76
C PRO A 348 10.18 1.79 9.81
N LEU A 349 9.77 0.55 9.54
CA LEU A 349 10.09 -0.63 10.36
C LEU A 349 11.32 -1.39 9.83
N GLY A 350 11.74 -1.11 8.59
CA GLY A 350 12.91 -1.72 7.96
C GLY A 350 12.60 -2.27 6.57
N THR A 351 13.32 -3.30 6.16
CA THR A 351 13.11 -4.02 4.89
C THR A 351 12.57 -5.41 5.21
N LEU A 352 11.58 -5.86 4.43
CA LEU A 352 11.04 -7.21 4.56
C LEU A 352 12.10 -8.26 4.22
N GLU A 353 11.99 -9.43 4.85
CA GLU A 353 12.80 -10.59 4.50
C GLU A 353 12.20 -11.27 3.27
N GLY A 354 13.01 -11.46 2.24
CA GLY A 354 12.54 -12.05 0.99
C GLY A 354 13.60 -12.00 -0.11
N ALA A 355 13.32 -12.72 -1.19
CA ALA A 355 14.14 -12.72 -2.39
C ALA A 355 13.24 -12.82 -3.62
N GLU A 356 13.66 -12.16 -4.69
CA GLU A 356 12.96 -12.12 -5.98
C GLU A 356 11.51 -11.60 -5.83
N GLU A 357 10.54 -12.51 -5.88
CA GLU A 357 9.11 -12.20 -5.89
C GLU A 357 8.39 -12.49 -4.58
N ARG A 358 9.03 -13.20 -3.64
CA ARG A 358 8.38 -13.62 -2.38
C ARG A 358 8.99 -12.93 -1.17
N TRP A 359 8.12 -12.28 -0.40
CA TRP A 359 8.48 -11.47 0.76
C TRP A 359 7.59 -11.81 1.94
N ARG A 360 8.16 -11.80 3.15
CA ARG A 360 7.41 -12.08 4.38
C ARG A 360 7.49 -10.90 5.33
N ALA A 361 6.34 -10.53 5.90
CA ALA A 361 6.25 -9.61 7.01
C ALA A 361 5.67 -10.35 8.22
N ARG A 362 6.24 -10.10 9.40
CA ARG A 362 5.68 -10.54 10.68
C ARG A 362 5.30 -9.33 11.51
N ILE A 363 4.12 -9.37 12.11
CA ILE A 363 3.61 -8.33 12.99
C ILE A 363 3.19 -8.99 14.30
N ASP A 364 3.80 -8.57 15.40
CA ASP A 364 3.33 -8.88 16.74
C ASP A 364 2.37 -7.75 17.18
N VAL A 365 1.10 -8.09 17.38
CA VAL A 365 0.03 -7.10 17.57
C VAL A 365 0.04 -6.60 19.00
N SER A 366 0.42 -5.34 19.20
CA SER A 366 0.27 -4.63 20.48
C SER A 366 -0.75 -3.49 20.38
N THR A 367 -0.69 -2.75 19.27
CA THR A 367 -1.61 -1.64 18.96
C THR A 367 -2.17 -1.78 17.54
N GLY A 368 -3.32 -1.16 17.29
CA GLY A 368 -3.83 -1.00 15.92
C GLY A 368 -2.96 -0.04 15.12
N ALA A 369 -2.65 -0.38 13.86
CA ALA A 369 -1.84 0.44 12.94
C ALA A 369 -2.14 0.06 11.49
N THR A 370 -1.79 0.95 10.54
CA THR A 370 -1.84 0.64 9.11
C THR A 370 -0.47 0.34 8.55
N TYR A 371 -0.24 -0.90 8.15
CA TYR A 371 1.00 -1.32 7.56
C TYR A 371 0.97 -1.16 6.04
N HIS A 372 2.10 -0.80 5.43
CA HIS A 372 2.21 -0.80 3.98
C HIS A 372 3.62 -1.12 3.51
N VAL A 373 3.71 -1.65 2.30
CA VAL A 373 4.97 -2.00 1.66
C VAL A 373 5.26 -1.06 0.49
N GLN A 374 6.49 -0.55 0.44
CA GLN A 374 7.04 0.19 -0.69
C GLN A 374 8.06 -0.68 -1.41
N LEU A 375 7.74 -1.03 -2.65
CA LEU A 375 8.58 -1.87 -3.49
C LEU A 375 9.46 -0.99 -4.38
N THR A 376 10.72 -1.38 -4.57
CA THR A 376 11.64 -0.76 -5.55
C THR A 376 12.30 -1.85 -6.37
N ASP A 377 12.25 -1.74 -7.69
CA ASP A 377 12.87 -2.69 -8.61
C ASP A 377 14.38 -2.40 -8.82
N PRO A 378 15.13 -3.31 -9.49
CA PRO A 378 16.54 -3.08 -9.81
C PRO A 378 16.80 -1.86 -10.71
N GLU A 379 15.80 -1.43 -11.49
CA GLU A 379 15.84 -0.26 -12.37
C GLU A 379 15.51 1.06 -11.65
N GLY A 380 15.19 1.03 -10.34
CA GLY A 380 14.89 2.19 -9.51
C GLY A 380 13.43 2.67 -9.54
N LEU A 381 12.51 1.94 -10.19
CA LEU A 381 11.09 2.26 -10.17
C LEU A 381 10.44 1.78 -8.88
N SER A 382 9.81 2.72 -8.17
CA SER A 382 9.06 2.45 -6.95
C SER A 382 7.59 2.09 -7.21
N SER A 383 6.92 1.41 -6.28
CA SER A 383 5.48 1.21 -6.33
C SER A 383 4.72 2.55 -6.21
N ARG A 384 3.76 2.82 -7.09
CA ARG A 384 2.95 4.07 -7.05
C ARG A 384 1.81 4.01 -6.03
N ARG A 385 1.18 2.84 -5.89
CA ARG A 385 0.16 2.56 -4.87
C ARG A 385 0.72 1.49 -3.93
N HIS A 386 0.82 1.85 -2.66
CA HIS A 386 1.26 0.93 -1.63
C HIS A 386 0.08 0.07 -1.19
N GLU A 387 0.25 -1.24 -1.18
CA GLU A 387 -0.74 -2.16 -0.60
C GLU A 387 -0.79 -1.92 0.91
N ARG A 388 -1.99 -1.66 1.44
CA ARG A 388 -2.21 -1.31 2.86
C ARG A 388 -2.89 -2.45 3.61
N PHE A 389 -2.36 -2.81 4.76
CA PHE A 389 -2.91 -3.79 5.69
C PHE A 389 -3.31 -3.07 6.98
N VAL A 390 -4.60 -3.04 7.28
CA VAL A 390 -5.13 -2.33 8.45
C VAL A 390 -5.33 -3.33 9.58
N VAL A 391 -4.54 -3.22 10.64
CA VAL A 391 -4.71 -4.05 11.84
C VAL A 391 -5.59 -3.30 12.84
N ARG A 392 -6.75 -3.88 13.17
CA ARG A 392 -7.66 -3.39 14.21
C ARG A 392 -7.57 -4.28 15.43
N LEU A 393 -7.24 -3.67 16.56
CA LEU A 393 -7.19 -4.34 17.85
C LEU A 393 -8.63 -4.65 18.32
N ILE A 394 -8.88 -5.91 18.68
CA ILE A 394 -10.06 -6.30 19.45
C ILE A 394 -9.64 -6.29 20.92
N VAL A 395 -10.44 -5.64 21.75
CA VAL A 395 -10.25 -5.64 23.21
C VAL A 395 -10.89 -6.89 23.78
N ASP A 396 -10.18 -7.54 24.69
CA ASP A 396 -10.67 -8.67 25.47
C ASP A 396 -11.60 -8.17 26.56
N GLU A 397 -12.80 -8.74 26.69
CA GLU A 397 -13.76 -8.31 27.70
C GLU A 397 -13.50 -9.06 29.01
N ALA A 398 -13.58 -8.34 30.14
CA ALA A 398 -13.44 -8.97 31.45
C ALA A 398 -14.57 -9.98 31.70
N PRO A 399 -14.33 -11.03 32.49
CA PRO A 399 -15.32 -12.06 32.75
C PRO A 399 -16.55 -11.49 33.47
N THR A 400 -17.66 -12.21 33.41
CA THR A 400 -18.85 -11.87 34.20
C THR A 400 -19.02 -12.89 35.32
N VAL A 401 -19.24 -12.43 36.55
CA VAL A 401 -19.40 -13.31 37.72
C VAL A 401 -20.62 -12.91 38.55
N ARG A 402 -21.39 -13.90 38.98
CA ARG A 402 -22.55 -13.75 39.84
C ARG A 402 -22.45 -14.69 41.03
N LEU A 403 -22.77 -14.15 42.20
CA LEU A 403 -22.92 -14.91 43.43
C LEU A 403 -24.41 -14.97 43.77
N LEU A 404 -24.95 -16.18 43.88
CA LEU A 404 -26.35 -16.44 44.19
C LEU A 404 -26.42 -17.25 45.49
N LEU A 405 -27.27 -16.83 46.41
CA LEU A 405 -27.53 -17.53 47.67
C LEU A 405 -29.01 -17.96 47.72
N PRO A 406 -29.40 -19.02 46.99
CA PRO A 406 -30.78 -19.48 46.94
C PRO A 406 -31.32 -19.84 48.33
N GLY A 407 -32.46 -19.25 48.69
CA GLY A 407 -33.15 -19.54 49.95
C GLY A 407 -32.57 -18.85 51.19
N VAL A 408 -31.46 -18.10 51.06
CA VAL A 408 -30.84 -17.37 52.16
C VAL A 408 -31.53 -16.01 52.34
N GLY A 409 -31.90 -15.67 53.57
CA GLY A 409 -32.42 -14.36 53.94
C GLY A 409 -31.31 -13.36 54.29
N GLU A 410 -31.68 -12.10 54.59
CA GLU A 410 -30.72 -11.07 55.01
C GLU A 410 -30.09 -11.33 56.39
N ARG A 411 -30.71 -12.21 57.18
CA ARG A 411 -30.29 -12.60 58.53
C ARG A 411 -29.94 -14.07 58.56
N VAL A 412 -28.81 -14.40 59.16
CA VAL A 412 -28.31 -15.78 59.26
C VAL A 412 -27.80 -16.09 60.67
N THR A 413 -27.83 -17.35 61.08
CA THR A 413 -27.22 -17.80 62.34
C THR A 413 -25.74 -18.13 62.15
N PRO A 414 -24.92 -18.13 63.21
CA PRO A 414 -23.52 -18.56 63.12
C PRO A 414 -23.37 -19.99 62.58
N GLN A 415 -24.34 -20.87 62.88
CA GLN A 415 -24.35 -22.28 62.50
C GLN A 415 -24.97 -22.52 61.12
N ALA A 416 -25.36 -21.47 60.40
CA ALA A 416 -25.97 -21.59 59.09
C ALA A 416 -25.02 -22.26 58.08
N VAL A 417 -25.58 -23.02 57.14
CA VAL A 417 -24.89 -23.61 56.00
C VAL A 417 -25.47 -22.99 54.73
N LEU A 418 -24.75 -21.99 54.19
CA LEU A 418 -25.18 -21.20 53.05
C LEU A 418 -24.82 -21.92 51.75
N PRO A 419 -25.80 -22.27 50.89
CA PRO A 419 -25.54 -22.83 49.58
C PRO A 419 -25.18 -21.69 48.61
N MET A 420 -23.90 -21.41 48.44
CA MET A 420 -23.44 -20.34 47.55
C MET A 420 -23.20 -20.90 46.16
N ARG A 421 -23.95 -20.39 45.19
CA ARG A 421 -23.81 -20.72 43.78
C ARG A 421 -23.06 -19.60 43.07
N VAL A 422 -21.88 -19.93 42.55
CA VAL A 422 -21.06 -19.02 41.75
C VAL A 422 -21.24 -19.38 40.29
N GLU A 423 -21.64 -18.39 39.49
CA GLU A 423 -21.74 -18.49 38.03
C GLU A 423 -20.75 -17.50 37.42
N ALA A 424 -19.76 -18.01 36.70
CA ALA A 424 -18.79 -17.20 35.98
C ALA A 424 -18.80 -17.54 34.49
N THR A 425 -18.72 -16.52 33.63
CA THR A 425 -18.70 -16.67 32.18
C THR A 425 -17.64 -15.77 31.56
N ASP A 426 -16.91 -16.28 30.59
CA ASP A 426 -15.87 -15.57 29.84
C ASP A 426 -15.87 -16.01 28.36
N ASP A 427 -15.42 -15.12 27.47
CA ASP A 427 -15.39 -15.36 26.04
C ASP A 427 -14.31 -16.37 25.61
N PHE A 428 -13.17 -16.37 26.29
CA PHE A 428 -11.99 -17.17 25.94
C PHE A 428 -11.66 -18.24 26.98
N GLY A 429 -12.04 -18.02 28.24
CA GLY A 429 -11.97 -18.98 29.31
C GLY A 429 -11.54 -18.34 30.63
N LEU A 430 -12.03 -18.92 31.71
CA LEU A 430 -11.74 -18.47 33.07
C LEU A 430 -10.42 -19.05 33.58
N GLY A 431 -9.55 -18.19 34.09
CA GLY A 431 -8.26 -18.55 34.68
C GLY A 431 -8.32 -18.81 36.17
N ALA A 432 -9.10 -18.02 36.91
CA ALA A 432 -9.30 -18.21 38.34
C ALA A 432 -10.71 -17.78 38.78
N VAL A 433 -11.35 -18.58 39.64
CA VAL A 433 -12.57 -18.18 40.36
C VAL A 433 -12.31 -18.32 41.85
N ARG A 434 -12.58 -17.26 42.60
CA ARG A 434 -12.39 -17.16 44.06
C ARG A 434 -13.67 -16.67 44.70
N LEU A 435 -13.84 -17.01 45.96
CA LEU A 435 -14.94 -16.52 46.76
C LEU A 435 -14.37 -15.97 48.07
N GLU A 436 -14.79 -14.77 48.39
CA GLU A 436 -14.26 -13.97 49.50
C GLU A 436 -15.39 -13.66 50.47
N ALA A 437 -15.09 -13.79 51.77
CA ALA A 437 -15.96 -13.39 52.87
C ALA A 437 -15.24 -12.37 53.74
N ASP A 438 -15.82 -11.17 53.81
CA ASP A 438 -15.33 -10.05 54.61
C ASP A 438 -16.24 -9.84 55.82
N LEU A 439 -15.65 -9.64 57.00
CA LEU A 439 -16.35 -9.15 58.19
C LEU A 439 -16.26 -7.63 58.20
N ALA A 440 -17.40 -6.94 58.16
CA ALA A 440 -17.47 -5.49 57.99
C ALA A 440 -16.76 -4.70 59.13
N ASP A 441 -16.65 -5.29 60.32
CA ASP A 441 -16.00 -4.67 61.49
C ASP A 441 -14.47 -4.86 61.54
N SER A 442 -13.85 -5.43 60.50
CA SER A 442 -12.39 -5.53 60.35
C SER A 442 -11.92 -5.29 58.92
N PRO A 443 -11.99 -4.05 58.42
CA PRO A 443 -11.60 -3.69 57.05
C PRO A 443 -10.10 -3.89 56.74
N ASP A 444 -9.25 -4.03 57.76
CA ASP A 444 -7.79 -4.23 57.62
C ASP A 444 -7.35 -5.71 57.63
N VAL A 445 -8.28 -6.65 57.83
CA VAL A 445 -7.98 -8.09 57.75
C VAL A 445 -8.35 -8.57 56.34
N PRO A 446 -7.40 -9.10 55.55
CA PRO A 446 -7.70 -9.59 54.20
C PRO A 446 -8.77 -10.69 54.25
N ALA A 447 -9.72 -10.61 53.33
CA ALA A 447 -10.82 -11.56 53.15
C ALA A 447 -10.33 -12.99 53.32
N ALA A 448 -10.97 -13.76 54.19
CA ALA A 448 -10.68 -15.18 54.27
C ALA A 448 -11.16 -15.84 52.96
N PRO A 449 -10.28 -16.56 52.22
CA PRO A 449 -10.71 -17.22 51.00
C PRO A 449 -11.66 -18.36 51.38
N VAL A 450 -12.94 -18.17 51.02
CA VAL A 450 -13.96 -19.20 51.18
C VAL A 450 -13.71 -20.34 50.19
N LEU A 451 -13.24 -19.99 49.01
CA LEU A 451 -12.74 -20.91 48.00
C LEU A 451 -11.37 -20.48 47.52
N SER A 452 -10.44 -21.44 47.48
CA SER A 452 -9.17 -21.27 46.78
C SER A 452 -9.41 -21.10 45.28
N PRO A 453 -8.50 -20.42 44.55
CA PRO A 453 -8.65 -20.20 43.11
C PRO A 453 -8.88 -21.51 42.37
N LEU A 454 -10.07 -21.68 41.80
CA LEU A 454 -10.36 -22.75 40.87
C LEU A 454 -9.93 -22.29 39.48
N ALA A 455 -9.21 -23.13 38.74
CA ALA A 455 -8.78 -22.84 37.36
C ALA A 455 -9.62 -23.64 36.35
N PRO A 456 -10.89 -23.26 36.12
CA PRO A 456 -11.82 -24.07 35.36
C PRO A 456 -11.46 -24.18 33.88
N ARG A 457 -10.65 -23.25 33.32
CA ARG A 457 -10.24 -23.20 31.90
C ARG A 457 -11.39 -23.35 30.91
N SER A 458 -12.61 -23.09 31.36
CA SER A 458 -13.85 -23.20 30.60
C SER A 458 -14.44 -21.81 30.42
N LYS A 459 -15.24 -21.65 29.36
CA LYS A 459 -15.98 -20.41 29.08
C LYS A 459 -17.13 -20.17 30.05
N VAL A 460 -17.70 -21.25 30.57
CA VAL A 460 -18.77 -21.20 31.56
C VAL A 460 -18.35 -22.07 32.74
N TYR A 461 -18.47 -21.54 33.94
CA TYR A 461 -18.19 -22.24 35.17
C TYR A 461 -19.31 -22.01 36.18
N GLU A 462 -19.86 -23.11 36.68
CA GLU A 462 -20.87 -23.10 37.73
C GLU A 462 -20.44 -24.04 38.85
N VAL A 463 -20.41 -23.54 40.07
CA VAL A 463 -20.11 -24.34 41.26
C VAL A 463 -21.04 -23.94 42.40
N THR A 464 -21.52 -24.93 43.13
CA THR A 464 -22.24 -24.72 44.39
C THR A 464 -21.34 -25.15 45.54
N VAL A 465 -21.16 -24.27 46.51
CA VAL A 465 -20.31 -24.49 47.67
C VAL A 465 -21.09 -24.17 48.94
N GLU A 466 -21.01 -25.08 49.89
CA GLU A 466 -21.57 -24.89 51.21
C GLU A 466 -20.56 -24.16 52.09
N TRP A 467 -21.00 -23.08 52.73
CA TRP A 467 -20.16 -22.31 53.64
C TRP A 467 -20.90 -21.87 54.87
N SER A 468 -20.19 -21.81 56.00
CA SER A 468 -20.77 -21.45 57.28
C SER A 468 -20.15 -20.17 57.84
N PRO A 469 -20.96 -19.20 58.33
CA PRO A 469 -20.48 -18.01 59.03
C PRO A 469 -19.49 -18.30 60.16
N ALA A 470 -19.69 -19.39 60.92
CA ALA A 470 -18.79 -19.80 61.99
C ALA A 470 -17.36 -20.09 61.50
N SER A 471 -17.18 -20.51 60.24
CA SER A 471 -15.85 -20.78 59.68
C SER A 471 -15.00 -19.52 59.50
N ALA A 472 -15.63 -18.35 59.38
CA ALA A 472 -14.97 -17.05 59.39
C ALA A 472 -14.87 -16.44 60.80
N GLY A 473 -15.29 -17.16 61.85
CA GLY A 473 -15.30 -16.66 63.22
C GLY A 473 -16.39 -15.63 63.51
N ALA A 474 -17.43 -15.56 62.68
CA ALA A 474 -18.48 -14.57 62.82
C ALA A 474 -19.35 -14.83 64.07
N ALA A 475 -19.56 -13.79 64.87
CA ALA A 475 -20.39 -13.79 66.06
C ALA A 475 -21.75 -13.11 65.80
N PRO A 476 -22.79 -13.41 66.61
CA PRO A 476 -24.04 -12.65 66.57
C PRO A 476 -23.80 -11.15 66.75
N GLY A 477 -24.32 -10.34 65.82
CA GLY A 477 -24.08 -8.90 65.73
C GLY A 477 -23.28 -8.50 64.49
N ASP A 478 -22.44 -9.39 63.97
CA ASP A 478 -21.53 -9.10 62.87
C ASP A 478 -22.27 -8.96 61.53
N MET A 479 -21.65 -8.21 60.62
CA MET A 479 -22.04 -8.15 59.21
C MET A 479 -21.00 -8.84 58.34
N ILE A 480 -21.45 -9.78 57.51
CA ILE A 480 -20.62 -10.51 56.55
C ILE A 480 -20.94 -10.00 55.15
N SER A 481 -19.91 -9.67 54.38
CA SER A 481 -20.01 -9.36 52.95
C SER A 481 -19.39 -10.48 52.13
N LEU A 482 -20.18 -11.08 51.24
CA LEU A 482 -19.75 -12.17 50.37
C LEU A 482 -19.64 -11.67 48.93
N ALA A 483 -18.50 -11.92 48.29
CA ALA A 483 -18.31 -11.58 46.88
C ALA A 483 -17.55 -12.68 46.14
N ALA A 484 -17.99 -12.99 44.92
CA ALA A 484 -17.27 -13.86 44.01
C ALA A 484 -16.37 -13.03 43.08
N HIS A 485 -15.17 -13.53 42.84
CA HIS A 485 -14.17 -12.93 41.98
C HIS A 485 -13.83 -13.90 40.85
N ALA A 486 -13.78 -13.41 39.62
CA ALA A 486 -13.35 -14.17 38.46
C ALA A 486 -12.23 -13.42 37.74
N ALA A 487 -11.22 -14.15 37.28
CA ALA A 487 -10.18 -13.66 36.40
C ALA A 487 -10.13 -14.53 35.14
N ASP A 488 -9.92 -13.91 33.99
CA ASP A 488 -9.72 -14.59 32.71
C ASP A 488 -8.31 -15.23 32.62
N LEU A 489 -7.97 -15.74 31.43
CA LEU A 489 -6.67 -16.32 31.12
C LEU A 489 -5.70 -15.32 30.46
N ASN A 490 -6.07 -14.05 30.31
CA ASN A 490 -5.29 -13.07 29.55
C ASN A 490 -3.99 -12.71 30.30
N ASP A 491 -2.87 -13.21 29.82
CA ASP A 491 -1.53 -12.94 30.34
C ASP A 491 -0.77 -11.87 29.54
N VAL A 492 -1.36 -11.36 28.45
CA VAL A 492 -0.71 -10.43 27.52
C VAL A 492 -0.89 -8.98 27.97
N THR A 493 -2.13 -8.55 28.20
CA THR A 493 -2.44 -7.19 28.67
C THR A 493 -2.62 -7.12 30.18
N GLY A 494 -2.54 -8.27 30.85
CA GLY A 494 -2.96 -8.47 32.24
C GLY A 494 -4.35 -9.11 32.28
N PRO A 495 -4.63 -9.89 33.34
CA PRO A 495 -5.88 -10.63 33.43
C PRO A 495 -7.05 -9.66 33.60
N GLY A 496 -8.10 -9.85 32.82
CA GLY A 496 -9.39 -9.23 33.05
C GLY A 496 -9.97 -9.79 34.34
N GLU A 497 -10.25 -8.91 35.29
CA GLU A 497 -10.83 -9.28 36.58
C GLU A 497 -12.25 -8.73 36.72
N ALA A 498 -13.13 -9.51 37.35
CA ALA A 498 -14.48 -9.10 37.67
C ALA A 498 -14.88 -9.55 39.07
N ARG A 499 -15.69 -8.70 39.71
CA ARG A 499 -16.23 -8.91 41.04
C ARG A 499 -17.76 -8.90 40.98
N SER A 500 -18.40 -9.84 41.65
CA SER A 500 -19.86 -9.86 41.76
C SER A 500 -20.35 -8.71 42.65
N LEU A 501 -21.64 -8.40 42.57
CA LEU A 501 -22.25 -7.56 43.60
C LEU A 501 -22.10 -8.25 44.96
N PRO A 502 -21.66 -7.53 46.01
CA PRO A 502 -21.49 -8.10 47.33
C PRO A 502 -22.86 -8.40 47.96
N VAL A 503 -23.01 -9.63 48.49
CA VAL A 503 -24.18 -10.03 49.26
C VAL A 503 -23.86 -9.83 50.73
N THR A 504 -24.61 -8.94 51.39
CA THR A 504 -24.37 -8.61 52.79
C THR A 504 -25.40 -9.30 53.68
N LEU A 505 -24.92 -10.01 54.69
CA LEU A 505 -25.73 -10.79 55.63
C LEU A 505 -25.44 -10.33 57.05
N ARG A 506 -26.47 -10.24 57.88
CA ARG A 506 -26.32 -9.97 59.31
C ARG A 506 -26.38 -11.26 60.10
N VAL A 507 -25.37 -11.50 60.92
CA VAL A 507 -25.37 -12.64 61.85
C VAL A 507 -26.22 -12.29 63.06
N VAL A 508 -27.22 -13.11 63.34
CA VAL A 508 -28.15 -12.95 64.47
C VAL A 508 -28.16 -14.20 65.34
N THR A 509 -28.71 -14.08 66.54
CA THR A 509 -28.92 -15.25 67.40
C THR A 509 -30.00 -16.18 66.81
N PRO A 510 -29.92 -17.51 67.04
CA PRO A 510 -30.97 -18.44 66.65
C PRO A 510 -32.35 -18.00 67.14
N GLU A 511 -32.45 -17.48 68.36
CA GLU A 511 -33.68 -17.00 68.98
C GLU A 511 -34.28 -15.79 68.27
N GLU A 512 -33.44 -14.81 67.90
CA GLU A 512 -33.87 -13.62 67.16
C GLU A 512 -34.40 -14.02 65.77
N LEU A 513 -33.72 -14.95 65.09
CA LEU A 513 -34.17 -15.44 63.79
C LEU A 513 -35.46 -16.25 63.90
N GLN A 514 -35.58 -17.14 64.89
CA GLN A 514 -36.81 -17.91 65.15
C GLN A 514 -38.01 -16.99 65.41
N ALA A 515 -37.85 -15.95 66.24
CA ALA A 515 -38.90 -14.98 66.51
C ALA A 515 -39.32 -14.19 65.25
N ASP A 516 -38.36 -13.87 64.37
CA ASP A 516 -38.64 -13.23 63.08
C ASP A 516 -39.39 -14.17 62.12
N LEU A 517 -38.97 -15.42 62.02
CA LEU A 517 -39.62 -16.43 61.17
C LEU A 517 -41.04 -16.76 61.67
N ALA A 518 -41.24 -16.91 62.98
CA ALA A 518 -42.56 -17.13 63.58
C ALA A 518 -43.53 -15.97 63.31
N ARG A 519 -43.05 -14.72 63.42
CA ARG A 519 -43.85 -13.54 63.03
C ARG A 519 -44.23 -13.59 61.55
N ARG A 520 -43.29 -13.90 60.65
CA ARG A 520 -43.57 -14.02 59.20
C ARG A 520 -44.53 -15.17 58.88
N GLU A 521 -44.49 -16.26 59.63
CA GLU A 521 -45.45 -17.37 59.52
C GLU A 521 -46.86 -16.91 59.93
N GLN A 522 -47.00 -16.21 61.05
CA GLN A 522 -48.26 -15.64 61.51
C GLN A 522 -48.83 -14.64 60.49
N GLU A 523 -47.98 -13.80 59.89
CA GLU A 523 -48.34 -12.89 58.80
C GLU A 523 -48.84 -13.65 57.57
N ALA A 524 -48.12 -14.68 57.13
CA ALA A 524 -48.51 -15.52 55.99
C ALA A 524 -49.86 -16.22 56.25
N ARG A 525 -50.10 -16.73 57.46
CA ARG A 525 -51.40 -17.28 57.86
C ARG A 525 -52.50 -16.24 57.84
N SER A 526 -52.22 -15.05 58.34
CA SER A 526 -53.21 -13.96 58.41
C SER A 526 -53.59 -13.45 57.02
N GLU A 527 -52.62 -13.38 56.09
CA GLU A 527 -52.87 -13.14 54.66
C GLU A 527 -53.71 -14.27 54.06
N PHE A 528 -53.35 -15.54 54.33
CA PHE A 528 -54.11 -16.68 53.81
C PHE A 528 -55.55 -16.72 54.32
N GLN A 529 -55.78 -16.42 55.60
CA GLN A 529 -57.13 -16.28 56.17
C GLN A 529 -57.93 -15.22 55.41
N ARG A 530 -57.34 -14.04 55.14
CA ARG A 530 -58.00 -13.01 54.34
C ARG A 530 -58.35 -13.51 52.93
N LEU A 531 -57.49 -14.31 52.31
CA LEU A 531 -57.77 -14.93 51.00
C LEU A 531 -58.90 -15.97 51.09
N VAL A 532 -58.98 -16.75 52.17
CA VAL A 532 -60.12 -17.66 52.43
C VAL A 532 -61.42 -16.88 52.53
N ASP A 533 -61.44 -15.79 53.31
CA ASP A 533 -62.64 -14.95 53.48
C ASP A 533 -63.07 -14.30 52.15
N GLN A 534 -62.09 -13.86 51.34
CA GLN A 534 -62.35 -13.32 50.00
C GLN A 534 -62.87 -14.37 49.02
N GLN A 535 -62.40 -15.62 49.12
CA GLN A 535 -62.91 -16.73 48.32
C GLN A 535 -64.36 -17.07 48.72
N GLU A 536 -64.70 -16.97 50.00
CA GLU A 536 -66.07 -17.20 50.49
C GLU A 536 -67.02 -16.11 49.99
N GLU A 537 -66.59 -14.85 50.05
CA GLU A 537 -67.32 -13.72 49.46
C GLU A 537 -67.47 -13.89 47.95
N LEU A 538 -66.42 -14.30 47.23
CA LEU A 538 -66.47 -14.55 45.79
C LEU A 538 -67.50 -15.64 45.45
N ARG A 539 -67.56 -16.73 46.22
CA ARG A 539 -68.58 -17.77 46.05
C ARG A 539 -69.99 -17.22 46.25
N ARG A 540 -70.22 -16.42 47.30
CA ARG A 540 -71.53 -15.77 47.53
C ARG A 540 -71.93 -14.84 46.38
N GLN A 541 -70.97 -14.11 45.82
CA GLN A 541 -71.19 -13.25 44.65
C GLN A 541 -71.48 -14.06 43.38
N LEU A 542 -70.83 -15.19 43.18
CA LEU A 542 -71.10 -16.11 42.06
C LEU A 542 -72.51 -16.71 42.15
N LEU A 543 -72.95 -17.14 43.34
CA LEU A 543 -74.32 -17.63 43.56
C LEU A 543 -75.36 -16.53 43.28
N THR A 544 -75.11 -15.31 43.78
CA THR A 544 -76.01 -14.17 43.51
C THR A 544 -76.02 -13.80 42.03
N ALA A 545 -74.89 -13.96 41.33
CA ALA A 545 -74.82 -13.75 39.88
C ALA A 545 -75.60 -14.83 39.12
N ALA A 546 -75.52 -16.08 39.56
CA ALA A 546 -76.29 -17.21 39.02
C ALA A 546 -77.79 -16.95 39.10
N ASP A 547 -78.30 -16.59 40.27
CA ASP A 547 -79.73 -16.31 40.49
C ASP A 547 -80.30 -15.21 39.58
N ARG A 548 -79.43 -14.29 39.12
CA ARG A 548 -79.82 -13.16 38.27
C ARG A 548 -79.63 -13.44 36.78
N LEU A 549 -79.00 -14.53 36.41
CA LEU A 549 -78.86 -14.97 35.03
C LEU A 549 -80.06 -15.89 34.71
N THR A 550 -80.79 -15.57 33.64
CA THR A 550 -81.87 -16.43 33.14
C THR A 550 -81.40 -17.20 31.90
N PRO A 551 -82.09 -18.30 31.51
CA PRO A 551 -81.77 -19.05 30.28
C PRO A 551 -81.79 -18.22 28.98
N GLN A 552 -82.36 -17.01 29.03
CA GLN A 552 -82.43 -16.07 27.89
C GLN A 552 -81.29 -15.03 27.88
N SER A 553 -80.38 -15.07 28.86
CA SER A 553 -79.29 -14.10 28.99
C SER A 553 -78.30 -14.22 27.83
N THR A 554 -78.02 -13.10 27.16
CA THR A 554 -77.06 -13.08 26.04
C THR A 554 -75.62 -13.35 26.53
N PRO A 555 -74.72 -13.86 25.66
CA PRO A 555 -73.32 -14.04 26.01
C PRO A 555 -72.65 -12.76 26.54
N ALA A 556 -73.02 -11.59 26.00
CA ALA A 556 -72.50 -10.30 26.46
C ALA A 556 -72.93 -9.97 27.90
N GLN A 557 -74.19 -10.23 28.26
CA GLN A 557 -74.70 -10.02 29.63
C GLN A 557 -74.10 -11.00 30.63
N ARG A 558 -73.83 -12.25 30.22
CA ARG A 558 -73.10 -13.23 31.03
C ARG A 558 -71.66 -12.77 31.27
N ALA A 559 -70.96 -12.37 30.20
CA ALA A 559 -69.60 -11.87 30.29
C ALA A 559 -69.47 -10.62 31.18
N GLU A 560 -70.39 -9.67 31.08
CA GLU A 560 -70.39 -8.46 31.91
C GLU A 560 -70.44 -8.79 33.41
N ARG A 561 -71.20 -9.81 33.80
CA ARG A 561 -71.38 -10.20 35.21
C ARG A 561 -70.32 -11.16 35.73
N LEU A 562 -69.88 -12.11 34.90
CA LEU A 562 -68.98 -13.18 35.32
C LEU A 562 -67.51 -12.85 35.11
N ALA A 563 -67.14 -12.05 34.10
CA ALA A 563 -65.74 -11.71 33.85
C ALA A 563 -65.04 -10.94 35.00
N PRO A 564 -65.72 -10.05 35.78
CA PRO A 564 -65.12 -9.47 36.98
C PRO A 564 -64.84 -10.53 38.07
N LEU A 565 -65.74 -11.48 38.26
CA LEU A 565 -65.63 -12.55 39.26
C LEU A 565 -64.54 -13.55 38.88
N GLU A 566 -64.45 -13.89 37.61
CA GLU A 566 -63.38 -14.72 37.02
C GLU A 566 -61.99 -14.08 37.24
N ARG A 567 -61.85 -12.78 36.92
CA ARG A 567 -60.60 -12.05 37.19
C ARG A 567 -60.25 -12.03 38.69
N ARG A 568 -61.26 -11.92 39.56
CA ARG A 568 -61.06 -12.00 41.02
C ARG A 568 -60.60 -13.39 41.45
N GLN A 569 -61.14 -14.47 40.86
CA GLN A 569 -60.68 -15.84 41.09
C GLN A 569 -59.20 -16.01 40.72
N ARG A 570 -58.77 -15.50 39.56
CA ARG A 570 -57.34 -15.52 39.18
C ARG A 570 -56.46 -14.69 40.11
N SER A 571 -56.95 -13.54 40.58
CA SER A 571 -56.24 -12.74 41.58
C SER A 571 -56.06 -13.49 42.89
N LEU A 572 -57.05 -14.26 43.34
CA LEU A 572 -56.94 -15.12 44.52
C LEU A 572 -55.92 -16.23 44.30
N ALA A 573 -55.89 -16.85 43.11
CA ALA A 573 -54.86 -17.83 42.76
C ALA A 573 -53.45 -17.23 42.88
N ALA A 574 -53.23 -16.03 42.34
CA ALA A 574 -51.95 -15.33 42.45
C ALA A 574 -51.59 -14.97 43.90
N GLY A 575 -52.58 -14.57 44.73
CA GLY A 575 -52.40 -14.32 46.15
C GLY A 575 -51.98 -15.57 46.92
N VAL A 576 -52.66 -16.69 46.70
CA VAL A 576 -52.30 -17.98 47.33
C VAL A 576 -50.92 -18.45 46.86
N ALA A 577 -50.57 -18.25 45.60
CA ALA A 577 -49.22 -18.54 45.09
C ALA A 577 -48.14 -17.68 45.78
N ALA A 578 -48.45 -16.42 46.11
CA ALA A 578 -47.53 -15.55 46.83
C ALA A 578 -47.31 -16.02 48.27
N VAL A 579 -48.39 -16.41 48.98
CA VAL A 579 -48.31 -17.02 50.31
C VAL A 579 -47.51 -18.33 50.26
N ALA A 580 -47.76 -19.20 49.28
CA ALA A 580 -47.01 -20.44 49.10
C ALA A 580 -45.50 -20.19 48.99
N ARG A 581 -45.07 -19.26 48.13
CA ARG A 581 -43.66 -18.88 47.98
C ARG A 581 -43.06 -18.27 49.26
N GLN A 582 -43.85 -17.52 50.03
CA GLN A 582 -43.41 -16.97 51.31
C GLN A 582 -43.15 -18.09 52.32
N VAL A 583 -44.06 -19.07 52.42
CA VAL A 583 -43.88 -20.25 53.28
C VAL A 583 -42.70 -21.11 52.82
N GLU A 584 -42.52 -21.34 51.52
CA GLU A 584 -41.35 -22.05 50.97
C GLU A 584 -40.03 -21.36 51.36
N ARG A 585 -39.99 -20.03 51.33
CA ARG A 585 -38.81 -19.26 51.76
C ARG A 585 -38.54 -19.42 53.26
N ILE A 586 -39.58 -19.38 54.10
CA ILE A 586 -39.45 -19.63 55.55
C ILE A 586 -38.87 -21.03 55.80
N VAL A 587 -39.40 -22.05 55.13
CA VAL A 587 -38.90 -23.44 55.24
C VAL A 587 -37.42 -23.54 54.82
N ALA A 588 -37.04 -22.86 53.74
CA ALA A 588 -35.64 -22.81 53.29
C ALA A 588 -34.74 -22.11 54.33
N GLU A 589 -35.17 -20.97 54.88
CA GLU A 589 -34.42 -20.24 55.92
C GLU A 589 -34.27 -21.08 57.20
N ILE A 590 -35.28 -21.85 57.62
CA ILE A 590 -35.19 -22.78 58.76
C ILE A 590 -34.11 -23.84 58.53
N ARG A 591 -34.06 -24.44 57.33
CA ARG A 591 -33.07 -25.47 56.97
C ARG A 591 -31.65 -24.91 56.92
N ILE A 592 -31.48 -23.80 56.19
CA ILE A 592 -30.18 -23.15 55.98
C ILE A 592 -29.57 -22.70 57.31
N ASN A 593 -30.39 -22.19 58.24
CA ASN A 593 -29.91 -21.69 59.53
C ASN A 593 -29.81 -22.75 60.63
N ALA A 594 -29.91 -24.03 60.27
CA ALA A 594 -29.85 -25.16 61.18
C ALA A 594 -30.88 -25.09 62.33
N LEU A 595 -32.07 -24.54 62.08
CA LEU A 595 -33.14 -24.40 63.08
C LEU A 595 -34.11 -25.60 63.09
N ASN A 596 -33.77 -26.71 62.42
CA ASN A 596 -34.70 -27.82 62.12
C ASN A 596 -34.58 -29.04 63.08
N ASP A 597 -34.20 -28.85 64.34
CA ASP A 597 -33.86 -29.95 65.26
C ASP A 597 -34.97 -31.00 65.48
N LEU A 598 -36.24 -30.65 65.23
CA LEU A 598 -37.40 -31.52 65.43
C LEU A 598 -38.24 -31.75 64.16
N GLY A 599 -37.66 -31.55 62.97
CA GLY A 599 -38.36 -31.76 61.70
C GLY A 599 -39.49 -30.76 61.42
N ILE A 600 -39.43 -29.57 62.04
CA ILE A 600 -40.40 -28.48 61.86
C ILE A 600 -40.51 -28.10 60.38
N ALA A 601 -39.38 -27.97 59.69
CA ALA A 601 -39.33 -27.61 58.28
C ALA A 601 -40.06 -28.65 57.39
N GLU A 602 -39.85 -29.94 57.64
CA GLU A 602 -40.51 -31.02 56.90
C GLU A 602 -42.02 -31.03 57.15
N ARG A 603 -42.44 -30.76 58.39
CA ARG A 603 -43.86 -30.65 58.75
C ARG A 603 -44.52 -29.44 58.09
N ILE A 604 -43.90 -28.25 58.11
CA ILE A 604 -44.43 -27.07 57.40
C ILE A 604 -44.49 -27.34 55.89
N GLU A 605 -43.45 -27.95 55.32
CA GLU A 605 -43.41 -28.27 53.89
C GLU A 605 -44.56 -29.20 53.48
N THR A 606 -44.74 -30.29 54.23
CA THR A 606 -45.74 -31.33 53.92
C THR A 606 -47.17 -30.94 54.28
N GLU A 607 -47.39 -30.30 55.43
CA GLU A 607 -48.72 -29.97 55.92
C GLU A 607 -49.25 -28.62 55.39
N VAL A 608 -48.36 -27.68 55.02
CA VAL A 608 -48.75 -26.32 54.61
C VAL A 608 -48.28 -25.98 53.20
N SER A 609 -46.97 -26.01 52.95
CA SER A 609 -46.38 -25.48 51.71
C SER A 609 -46.84 -26.22 50.45
N LEU A 610 -46.73 -27.56 50.44
CA LEU A 610 -47.13 -28.39 49.30
C LEU A 610 -48.64 -28.27 49.01
N PRO A 611 -49.56 -28.34 50.00
CA PRO A 611 -50.98 -28.06 49.77
C PRO A 611 -51.28 -26.66 49.22
N LEU A 612 -50.61 -25.61 49.72
CA LEU A 612 -50.78 -24.24 49.21
C LEU A 612 -50.37 -24.15 47.73
N LYS A 613 -49.26 -24.79 47.37
CA LYS A 613 -48.79 -24.85 45.97
C LYS A 613 -49.79 -25.56 45.06
N GLN A 614 -50.31 -26.71 45.50
CA GLN A 614 -51.35 -27.44 44.75
C GLN A 614 -52.63 -26.62 44.57
N LEU A 615 -53.06 -25.89 45.61
CA LEU A 615 -54.20 -24.97 45.53
C LEU A 615 -53.96 -23.86 44.50
N ALA A 616 -52.77 -23.25 44.54
CA ALA A 616 -52.39 -22.14 43.67
C ALA A 616 -52.22 -22.54 42.19
N GLU A 617 -51.62 -23.70 41.92
CA GLU A 617 -51.26 -24.11 40.56
C GLU A 617 -52.39 -24.85 39.84
N ALA A 618 -53.24 -25.59 40.56
CA ALA A 618 -54.27 -26.44 39.95
C ALA A 618 -55.70 -26.03 40.30
N ARG A 619 -56.02 -25.90 41.59
CA ARG A 619 -57.42 -25.80 42.06
C ARG A 619 -58.04 -24.45 41.76
N LEU A 620 -57.37 -23.36 42.16
CA LEU A 620 -57.86 -21.99 41.97
C LEU A 620 -57.90 -21.58 40.48
N PRO A 621 -56.87 -21.89 39.66
CA PRO A 621 -56.96 -21.66 38.21
C PRO A 621 -58.07 -22.48 37.55
N GLY A 622 -58.23 -23.76 37.92
CA GLY A 622 -59.31 -24.60 37.40
C GLY A 622 -60.71 -24.05 37.74
N ALA A 623 -60.89 -23.51 38.94
CA ALA A 623 -62.13 -22.83 39.32
C ALA A 623 -62.39 -21.55 38.50
N ALA A 624 -61.34 -20.80 38.13
CA ALA A 624 -61.46 -19.64 37.25
C ALA A 624 -61.85 -20.04 35.82
N GLU A 625 -61.29 -21.13 35.31
CA GLU A 625 -61.64 -21.67 34.00
C GLU A 625 -63.10 -22.10 33.92
N LEU A 626 -63.65 -22.71 34.98
CA LEU A 626 -65.07 -23.07 35.03
C LEU A 626 -65.99 -21.83 34.96
N VAL A 627 -65.64 -20.74 35.65
CA VAL A 627 -66.38 -19.47 35.57
C VAL A 627 -66.28 -18.87 34.17
N ARG A 628 -65.10 -18.94 33.54
CA ARG A 628 -64.90 -18.50 32.16
C ARG A 628 -65.75 -19.30 31.17
N ASN A 629 -65.79 -20.62 31.32
CA ASN A 629 -66.56 -21.51 30.45
C ASN A 629 -68.07 -21.26 30.59
N TRP A 630 -68.56 -21.08 31.82
CA TRP A 630 -69.95 -20.67 32.06
C TRP A 630 -70.27 -19.31 31.43
N SER A 631 -69.33 -18.35 31.51
CA SER A 631 -69.44 -17.07 30.82
C SER A 631 -69.48 -17.17 29.30
N ALA A 632 -68.83 -18.17 28.69
CA ALA A 632 -68.79 -18.36 27.24
C ALA A 632 -70.03 -19.10 26.75
N ASP A 633 -70.28 -20.30 27.27
CA ASP A 633 -71.24 -21.25 26.68
C ASP A 633 -72.62 -21.13 27.32
N GLY A 634 -72.69 -20.79 28.62
CA GLY A 634 -73.95 -20.50 29.32
C GLY A 634 -74.86 -21.70 29.49
N THR A 635 -74.30 -22.90 29.45
CA THR A 635 -75.03 -24.15 29.62
C THR A 635 -75.32 -24.41 31.10
N ASP A 636 -76.48 -24.98 31.40
CA ASP A 636 -76.86 -25.42 32.76
C ASP A 636 -75.80 -26.36 33.37
N ALA A 637 -75.15 -27.19 32.53
CA ALA A 637 -74.06 -28.06 32.95
C ALA A 637 -72.83 -27.28 33.44
N SER A 638 -72.50 -26.16 32.80
CA SER A 638 -71.38 -25.30 33.23
C SER A 638 -71.73 -24.53 34.49
N GLU A 639 -72.97 -24.10 34.64
CA GLU A 639 -73.47 -23.43 35.86
C GLU A 639 -73.42 -24.34 37.08
N VAL A 640 -73.97 -25.56 36.94
CA VAL A 640 -74.00 -26.57 38.01
C VAL A 640 -72.58 -27.00 38.42
N ALA A 641 -71.59 -26.90 37.54
CA ALA A 641 -70.20 -27.27 37.83
C ALA A 641 -69.44 -26.21 38.64
N VAL A 642 -69.86 -24.93 38.62
CA VAL A 642 -69.12 -23.83 39.28
C VAL A 642 -69.22 -23.94 40.80
N ASP A 643 -70.42 -24.05 41.37
CA ASP A 643 -70.57 -24.05 42.83
C ASP A 643 -69.86 -25.22 43.55
N PRO A 644 -69.94 -26.49 43.08
CA PRO A 644 -69.19 -27.59 43.66
C PRO A 644 -67.66 -27.38 43.61
N ALA A 645 -67.15 -26.79 42.53
CA ALA A 645 -65.72 -26.48 42.42
C ALA A 645 -65.30 -25.39 43.42
N GLN A 646 -66.11 -24.33 43.55
CA GLN A 646 -65.89 -23.26 44.54
C GLN A 646 -65.97 -23.79 45.98
N ALA A 647 -66.89 -24.73 46.25
CA ALA A 647 -67.01 -25.42 47.52
C ALA A 647 -65.79 -26.26 47.86
N LEU A 648 -65.27 -27.01 46.88
CA LEU A 648 -64.08 -27.82 47.04
C LEU A 648 -62.85 -26.96 47.33
N VAL A 649 -62.67 -25.86 46.58
CA VAL A 649 -61.59 -24.89 46.82
C VAL A 649 -61.65 -24.36 48.25
N LEU A 650 -62.82 -23.90 48.71
CA LEU A 650 -62.99 -23.40 50.07
C LEU A 650 -62.71 -24.46 51.13
N LYS A 651 -63.14 -25.70 50.90
CA LYS A 651 -62.87 -26.82 51.80
C LYS A 651 -61.37 -27.06 51.92
N GLU A 652 -60.66 -27.17 50.80
CA GLU A 652 -59.20 -27.39 50.79
C GLU A 652 -58.45 -26.19 51.40
N MET A 653 -58.87 -24.94 51.12
CA MET A 653 -58.30 -23.75 51.76
C MET A 653 -58.50 -23.76 53.28
N ALA A 654 -59.69 -24.11 53.76
CA ALA A 654 -59.98 -24.21 55.20
C ALA A 654 -59.19 -25.33 55.89
N GLU A 655 -58.99 -26.47 55.20
CA GLU A 655 -58.13 -27.55 55.68
C GLU A 655 -56.68 -27.08 55.81
N VAL A 656 -56.13 -26.40 54.80
CA VAL A 656 -54.77 -25.85 54.84
C VAL A 656 -54.62 -24.81 55.94
N LEU A 657 -55.57 -23.91 56.10
CA LEU A 657 -55.58 -22.92 57.17
C LEU A 657 -55.60 -23.58 58.56
N THR A 658 -56.32 -24.69 58.71
CA THR A 658 -56.32 -25.49 59.95
C THR A 658 -54.96 -26.13 60.20
N ARG A 659 -54.31 -26.65 59.15
CA ARG A 659 -52.94 -27.18 59.22
C ARG A 659 -51.92 -26.09 59.57
N MET A 660 -52.06 -24.87 59.05
CA MET A 660 -51.24 -23.72 59.44
C MET A 660 -51.36 -23.41 60.93
N LYS A 661 -52.59 -23.27 61.45
CA LYS A 661 -52.83 -23.02 62.89
C LYS A 661 -52.26 -24.13 63.78
N ARG A 662 -52.38 -25.39 63.33
CA ARG A 662 -51.84 -26.54 64.05
C ARG A 662 -50.31 -26.53 64.06
N THR A 663 -49.69 -26.16 62.94
CA THR A 663 -48.23 -26.14 62.79
C THR A 663 -47.61 -25.00 63.59
N GLU A 664 -48.21 -23.81 63.57
CA GLU A 664 -47.87 -22.66 64.42
C GLU A 664 -47.94 -23.06 65.91
N GLY A 665 -49.06 -23.65 66.36
CA GLY A 665 -49.19 -24.09 67.76
C GLY A 665 -48.22 -25.21 68.17
N TYR A 666 -47.81 -26.06 67.22
CA TYR A 666 -46.74 -27.03 67.45
C TYR A 666 -45.38 -26.35 67.55
N HIS A 667 -45.08 -25.40 66.67
CA HIS A 667 -43.85 -24.64 66.68
C HIS A 667 -43.72 -23.83 67.98
N ASP A 668 -44.77 -23.13 68.40
CA ASP A 668 -44.83 -22.40 69.68
C ASP A 668 -44.56 -23.33 70.88
N ALA A 669 -45.16 -24.52 70.90
CA ALA A 669 -44.93 -25.49 71.96
C ALA A 669 -43.49 -26.02 71.97
N VAL A 670 -42.89 -26.21 70.80
CA VAL A 670 -41.48 -26.60 70.66
C VAL A 670 -40.56 -25.49 71.15
N THR A 671 -40.79 -24.24 70.75
CA THR A 671 -40.01 -23.07 71.19
C THR A 671 -40.10 -22.92 72.71
N MET A 672 -41.30 -23.05 73.29
CA MET A 672 -41.49 -23.01 74.74
C MET A 672 -40.75 -24.15 75.46
N LEU A 673 -40.74 -25.36 74.89
CA LEU A 673 -39.99 -26.49 75.43
C LEU A 673 -38.47 -26.23 75.37
N GLN A 674 -37.96 -25.68 74.27
CA GLN A 674 -36.56 -25.31 74.12
C GLN A 674 -36.16 -24.22 75.14
N ASP A 675 -37.00 -23.21 75.34
CA ASP A 675 -36.80 -22.19 76.37
C ASP A 675 -36.74 -22.79 77.78
N ILE A 676 -37.64 -23.72 78.12
CA ILE A 676 -37.63 -24.43 79.40
C ILE A 676 -36.33 -25.26 79.56
N ILE A 677 -35.91 -25.97 78.53
CA ILE A 677 -34.67 -26.76 78.53
C ILE A 677 -33.44 -25.85 78.72
N ARG A 678 -33.41 -24.69 78.07
CA ARG A 678 -32.34 -23.70 78.25
C ARG A 678 -32.30 -23.16 79.67
N LEU A 679 -33.44 -22.69 80.19
CA LEU A 679 -33.56 -22.21 81.58
C LEU A 679 -33.13 -23.28 82.59
N GLN A 680 -33.48 -24.55 82.35
CA GLN A 680 -33.04 -25.65 83.20
C GLN A 680 -31.51 -25.86 83.15
N LYS A 681 -30.88 -25.73 81.96
CA LYS A 681 -29.42 -25.81 81.83
C LYS A 681 -28.72 -24.66 82.54
N GLU A 682 -29.17 -23.42 82.32
CA GLU A 682 -28.65 -22.22 82.99
C GLU A 682 -28.77 -22.36 84.51
N LEU A 683 -29.95 -22.76 85.01
CA LEU A 683 -30.17 -22.98 86.44
C LEU A 683 -29.27 -24.08 87.01
N ASN A 684 -29.06 -25.18 86.27
CA ASN A 684 -28.14 -26.25 86.68
C ASN A 684 -26.69 -25.77 86.73
N GLU A 685 -26.28 -24.92 85.78
CA GLU A 685 -24.93 -24.36 85.71
C GLU A 685 -24.70 -23.35 86.83
N GLU A 686 -25.64 -22.43 87.07
CA GLU A 686 -25.63 -21.54 88.24
C GLU A 686 -25.59 -22.32 89.55
N THR A 687 -26.38 -23.39 89.68
CA THR A 687 -26.39 -24.24 90.88
C THR A 687 -25.04 -24.93 91.06
N ARG A 688 -24.41 -25.38 89.97
CA ARG A 688 -23.10 -26.02 90.00
C ARG A 688 -21.99 -25.03 90.35
N GLU A 689 -22.01 -23.82 89.76
CA GLU A 689 -21.07 -22.75 90.11
C GLU A 689 -21.22 -22.32 91.56
N LYS A 690 -22.45 -22.22 92.05
CA LYS A 690 -22.72 -21.90 93.45
C LYS A 690 -22.24 -23.01 94.38
N ALA A 691 -22.49 -24.27 94.05
CA ALA A 691 -21.97 -25.40 94.81
C ALA A 691 -20.43 -25.46 94.81
N VAL A 692 -19.77 -25.08 93.72
CA VAL A 692 -18.30 -24.97 93.65
C VAL A 692 -17.78 -23.80 94.50
N ARG A 693 -18.45 -22.64 94.48
CA ARG A 693 -18.12 -21.50 95.34
C ARG A 693 -18.32 -21.80 96.84
N ASP A 694 -19.47 -22.38 97.20
CA ASP A 694 -19.76 -22.77 98.59
C ASP A 694 -18.76 -23.85 99.07
N ALA A 695 -18.28 -24.72 98.19
CA ALA A 695 -17.25 -25.69 98.51
C ALA A 695 -15.85 -25.07 98.65
N SER A 696 -15.49 -24.04 97.86
CA SER A 696 -14.21 -23.34 98.02
C SER A 696 -14.15 -22.54 99.32
N ASP A 697 -15.26 -21.92 99.72
CA ASP A 697 -15.35 -21.12 100.96
C ASP A 697 -15.18 -21.97 102.23
N ILE A 698 -15.42 -23.30 102.17
CA ILE A 698 -15.22 -24.24 103.29
C ILE A 698 -13.73 -24.61 103.50
N PHE A 699 -12.87 -24.40 102.49
CA PHE A 699 -11.43 -24.73 102.58
C PHE A 699 -10.52 -23.51 102.84
N ASP A 700 -11.08 -22.29 102.87
CA ASP A 700 -10.34 -21.03 103.11
C ASP A 700 -10.51 -20.46 104.55
N ASP A 701 -11.23 -21.17 105.43
CA ASP A 701 -11.26 -20.97 106.91
C ASP A 701 -10.44 -22.08 107.62
#